data_AF-A0A4U1JC82-F1
#
_entry.id   AF-A0A4U1JC82-F1
#
_cell.length_a   1.000
_cell.length_b   1.000
_cell.length_c   1.000
_cell.angle_alpha   90.00
_cell.angle_beta   90.00
_cell.angle_gamma   90.00
#
_symmetry.space_group_name_H-M   'P 1'
#
loop_
_entity.id
_entity.type
_entity.pdbx_description
1 polymer ?
#
loop_
_entity_poly.entity_id
_entity_poly.type
_entity_poly.pdbx_seq_one_letter_code
_entity_poly.pdbx_strand_id
1 'polypeptide(L)'
;MGTGKRRRFGEQDQLGLLAEDQFFTRLTEVGWPRLEPRKDLGEDVLVQIYDEGVSTGLSFYVQVKGSRDVERRKGKRQAEVIKYPVEVKDLEHWEVQTPLVLLVVWDVGTQQGYWETVPRLVKTLDKKGKGWRKKGEVTVEVPVAQRMDDVGVHHLRREVANYWVPLVAGKGPFRLTLSFPKTEQGMEMLRRFKHGLDRGERIVFEGEAIPGVITPEWHQRLYGDDGVTQQLVIEPKGRDELTPPVSVEIQSGAGIAVIPYVELLATTRGRKLLRLSNEHQEIPWQFVVSTDEHDELTLKFTQKHFGRTVQEAKEATAFLLAASSPGGRIRIRDFRSKEIIFQREIPTIRGFYDVAKERQSILDKLSFIEPWIEKFGPLNLRDGVRDADAKAIGFLYDIRRDGKTRRVTTLSGTVTPDSRELPTDVDFDIVINVSKYDVNFFDLTIPVGRVKETVQDKARFVPHFNQAIAEAKKIGQPVPVQIDDLPVIVECLDWPPPHDRLYDIASIQSGYFTLAQALEAGFTSADQLQIEERVESYAGGKVFRLVQFPPTNEHEDLVVTWLLTDKKAVFSHDTALALHELSDILPARQHITLPPGYEMPEGVELGPRVAVYDGVVDPSEITWMGPTPFTKPLRTLRDCIEKHLSPDLIDQAIEDALTRGLISRTEAQSLQAMRVKSA
;
A
#
# COMPACT_ATOMS: atom_id res chain seq x y z
N MET A 1 12.93 -53.08 -63.09
CA MET A 1 12.76 -54.13 -62.06
C MET A 1 13.74 -53.86 -60.93
N GLY A 2 13.29 -53.15 -59.88
CA GLY A 2 14.05 -52.96 -58.65
C GLY A 2 13.44 -53.84 -57.57
N THR A 3 14.25 -54.72 -57.00
CA THR A 3 13.88 -55.75 -56.02
C THR A 3 13.28 -55.12 -54.76
N GLY A 4 11.96 -55.23 -54.58
CA GLY A 4 11.30 -54.93 -53.31
C GLY A 4 11.84 -55.84 -52.21
N LYS A 5 12.54 -55.26 -51.22
CA LYS A 5 12.88 -55.97 -49.98
C LYS A 5 11.58 -56.43 -49.33
N ARG A 6 11.29 -57.74 -49.40
CA ARG A 6 10.24 -58.37 -48.58
C ARG A 6 10.59 -58.11 -47.11
N ARG A 7 9.75 -57.34 -46.41
CA ARG A 7 9.81 -57.13 -44.96
C ARG A 7 9.69 -58.53 -44.32
N ARG A 8 10.75 -59.02 -43.66
CA ARG A 8 10.72 -60.31 -42.96
C ARG A 8 10.04 -60.10 -41.62
N PHE A 9 9.06 -60.93 -41.31
CA PHE A 9 8.46 -61.03 -39.98
C PHE A 9 9.52 -61.54 -39.00
N GLY A 10 10.09 -60.63 -38.21
CA GLY A 10 11.20 -60.90 -37.30
C GLY A 10 10.73 -61.19 -35.87
N GLU A 11 11.67 -61.58 -35.00
CA GLU A 11 11.38 -61.81 -33.57
C GLU A 11 10.81 -60.56 -32.86
N GLN A 12 11.15 -59.35 -33.31
CA GLN A 12 10.59 -58.10 -32.79
C GLN A 12 9.13 -57.90 -33.18
N ASP A 13 8.76 -58.25 -34.41
CA ASP A 13 7.36 -58.17 -34.89
C ASP A 13 6.49 -59.19 -34.15
N GLN A 14 7.01 -60.39 -33.92
CA GLN A 14 6.35 -61.41 -33.08
C GLN A 14 6.16 -60.95 -31.64
N LEU A 15 7.18 -60.30 -31.05
CA LEU A 15 7.11 -59.80 -29.69
C LEU A 15 6.10 -58.66 -29.55
N GLY A 16 6.02 -57.77 -30.54
CA GLY A 16 5.03 -56.69 -30.59
C GLY A 16 3.60 -57.24 -30.62
N LEU A 17 3.32 -58.18 -31.52
CA LEU A 17 1.99 -58.81 -31.63
C LEU A 17 1.58 -59.56 -30.36
N LEU A 18 2.49 -60.32 -29.74
CA LEU A 18 2.21 -61.00 -28.48
C LEU A 18 1.90 -60.01 -27.34
N ALA A 19 2.62 -58.88 -27.28
CA ALA A 19 2.37 -57.84 -26.31
C ALA A 19 1.01 -57.16 -26.52
N GLU A 20 0.67 -56.85 -27.78
CA GLU A 20 -0.64 -56.31 -28.15
C GLU A 20 -1.77 -57.26 -27.77
N ASP A 21 -1.70 -58.54 -28.18
CA ASP A 21 -2.75 -59.52 -27.88
C ASP A 21 -2.97 -59.70 -26.37
N GLN A 22 -1.89 -59.76 -25.58
CA GLN A 22 -1.97 -59.85 -24.12
C GLN A 22 -2.55 -58.58 -23.49
N PHE A 23 -2.11 -57.41 -23.95
CA PHE A 23 -2.64 -56.13 -23.50
C PHE A 23 -4.15 -56.00 -23.79
N PHE A 24 -4.60 -56.34 -25.00
CA PHE A 24 -6.02 -56.28 -25.35
C PHE A 24 -6.85 -57.35 -24.66
N THR A 25 -6.29 -58.52 -24.37
CA THR A 25 -6.93 -59.51 -23.50
C THR A 25 -7.21 -58.88 -22.14
N ARG A 26 -6.20 -58.23 -21.53
CA ARG A 26 -6.35 -57.53 -20.25
C ARG A 26 -7.40 -56.41 -20.29
N LEU A 27 -7.42 -55.61 -21.36
CA LEU A 27 -8.45 -54.57 -21.52
C LEU A 27 -9.86 -55.16 -21.71
N THR A 28 -9.97 -56.30 -22.40
CA THR A 28 -11.26 -56.98 -22.60
C THR A 28 -11.80 -57.54 -21.29
N GLU A 29 -10.95 -58.05 -20.39
CA GLU A 29 -11.32 -58.51 -19.04
C GLU A 29 -11.98 -57.41 -18.20
N VAL A 30 -11.59 -56.14 -18.41
CA VAL A 30 -12.17 -54.96 -17.75
C VAL A 30 -13.26 -54.27 -18.58
N GLY A 31 -13.71 -54.91 -19.68
CA GLY A 31 -14.81 -54.43 -20.51
C GLY A 31 -14.44 -53.34 -21.52
N TRP A 32 -13.16 -53.15 -21.86
CA TRP A 32 -12.68 -52.12 -22.79
C TRP A 32 -12.20 -52.76 -24.11
N PRO A 33 -13.11 -53.08 -25.04
CA PRO A 33 -12.76 -53.78 -26.27
C PRO A 33 -11.94 -52.90 -27.22
N ARG A 34 -11.10 -53.55 -28.03
CA ARG A 34 -10.46 -52.92 -29.19
C ARG A 34 -11.50 -52.59 -30.27
N LEU A 35 -11.41 -51.41 -30.89
CA LEU A 35 -12.17 -51.09 -32.11
C LEU A 35 -11.30 -51.42 -33.33
N GLU A 36 -11.83 -52.16 -34.31
CA GLU A 36 -11.08 -52.63 -35.48
C GLU A 36 -10.41 -51.49 -36.28
N PRO A 37 -9.21 -51.70 -36.86
CA PRO A 37 -8.37 -50.63 -37.37
C PRO A 37 -8.87 -50.02 -38.69
N ARG A 38 -8.82 -48.68 -38.77
CA ARG A 38 -8.51 -48.00 -40.05
C ARG A 38 -7.02 -48.20 -40.33
N LYS A 39 -6.63 -48.30 -41.61
CA LYS A 39 -5.25 -48.50 -42.10
C LYS A 39 -4.18 -47.91 -41.15
N ASP A 40 -3.25 -48.76 -40.74
CA ASP A 40 -2.04 -48.48 -39.95
C ASP A 40 -1.30 -47.23 -40.47
N LEU A 41 -1.39 -46.15 -39.69
CA LEU A 41 -0.73 -44.86 -39.93
C LEU A 41 0.17 -44.43 -38.75
N GLY A 42 0.51 -45.35 -37.83
CA GLY A 42 1.44 -45.08 -36.72
C GLY A 42 0.82 -44.94 -35.32
N GLU A 43 -0.48 -45.20 -35.17
CA GLU A 43 -1.13 -45.49 -33.88
C GLU A 43 -1.68 -46.92 -33.89
N ASP A 44 -1.37 -47.73 -32.88
CA ASP A 44 -1.68 -49.16 -32.94
C ASP A 44 -3.21 -49.40 -32.90
N VAL A 45 -3.96 -48.83 -31.94
CA VAL A 45 -5.41 -49.06 -31.78
C VAL A 45 -6.12 -47.93 -31.00
N LEU A 46 -7.39 -47.65 -31.33
CA LEU A 46 -8.32 -46.84 -30.51
C LEU A 46 -9.07 -47.71 -29.49
N VAL A 47 -8.99 -47.35 -28.21
CA VAL A 47 -9.71 -48.00 -27.12
C VAL A 47 -10.88 -47.13 -26.68
N GLN A 48 -12.04 -47.74 -26.46
CA GLN A 48 -13.23 -47.08 -25.89
C GLN A 48 -13.61 -47.74 -24.57
N ILE A 49 -13.94 -46.92 -23.57
CA ILE A 49 -14.27 -47.37 -22.21
C ILE A 49 -15.78 -47.62 -22.11
N TYR A 50 -16.16 -48.81 -21.64
CA TYR A 50 -17.55 -49.20 -21.38
C TYR A 50 -17.74 -49.60 -19.91
N ASP A 51 -18.94 -49.37 -19.40
CA ASP A 51 -19.41 -49.87 -18.10
C ASP A 51 -20.65 -50.73 -18.33
N GLU A 52 -20.62 -51.98 -17.86
CA GLU A 52 -21.75 -52.92 -17.98
C GLU A 52 -22.34 -52.99 -19.42
N GLY A 53 -21.48 -52.81 -20.44
CA GLY A 53 -21.88 -52.79 -21.85
C GLY A 53 -22.35 -51.44 -22.41
N VAL A 54 -22.39 -50.38 -21.59
CA VAL A 54 -22.75 -49.01 -21.99
C VAL A 54 -21.51 -48.16 -22.23
N SER A 55 -21.43 -47.49 -23.38
CA SER A 55 -20.32 -46.59 -23.71
C SER A 55 -20.28 -45.38 -22.76
N THR A 56 -19.12 -45.12 -22.17
CA THR A 56 -18.88 -43.92 -21.35
C THR A 56 -18.65 -42.65 -22.18
N GLY A 57 -18.34 -42.82 -23.48
CA GLY A 57 -17.89 -41.75 -24.38
C GLY A 57 -16.41 -41.41 -24.25
N LEU A 58 -15.68 -42.05 -23.32
CA LEU A 58 -14.24 -41.92 -23.20
C LEU A 58 -13.52 -42.84 -24.19
N SER A 59 -12.50 -42.29 -24.85
CA SER A 59 -11.62 -43.04 -25.73
C SER A 59 -10.18 -42.53 -25.65
N PHE A 60 -9.23 -43.39 -25.97
CA PHE A 60 -7.82 -43.05 -26.04
C PHE A 60 -7.12 -43.93 -27.07
N TYR A 61 -6.07 -43.39 -27.67
CA TYR A 61 -5.16 -44.19 -28.49
C TYR A 61 -4.12 -44.85 -27.61
N VAL A 62 -3.69 -46.04 -27.99
CA VAL A 62 -2.61 -46.75 -27.31
C VAL A 62 -1.51 -47.11 -28.29
N GLN A 63 -0.27 -46.94 -27.84
CA GLN A 63 0.92 -47.50 -28.47
C GLN A 63 1.51 -48.56 -27.53
N VAL A 64 1.52 -49.81 -27.95
CA VAL A 64 2.06 -50.93 -27.15
C VAL A 64 3.48 -51.26 -27.61
N LYS A 65 4.39 -51.36 -26.65
CA LYS A 65 5.81 -51.69 -26.89
C LYS A 65 6.20 -52.91 -26.05
N GLY A 66 6.35 -54.06 -26.71
CA GLY A 66 6.71 -55.33 -26.07
C GLY A 66 8.17 -55.39 -25.57
N SER A 67 8.36 -56.09 -24.46
CA SER A 67 9.66 -56.43 -23.86
C SER A 67 9.63 -57.87 -23.31
N ARG A 68 10.75 -58.58 -23.37
CA ARG A 68 10.91 -59.93 -22.76
C ARG A 68 11.37 -59.87 -21.29
N ASP A 69 11.91 -58.72 -20.88
CA ASP A 69 12.45 -58.47 -19.55
C ASP A 69 12.45 -56.95 -19.31
N VAL A 70 11.40 -56.45 -18.65
CA VAL A 70 11.28 -55.03 -18.28
C VAL A 70 12.23 -54.66 -17.12
N GLU A 71 12.67 -55.61 -16.30
CA GLU A 71 13.60 -55.35 -15.18
C GLU A 71 14.94 -54.79 -15.67
N ARG A 72 15.45 -55.28 -16.81
CA ARG A 72 16.68 -54.75 -17.44
C ARG A 72 16.56 -53.29 -17.89
N ARG A 73 15.34 -52.77 -18.02
CA ARG A 73 15.05 -51.39 -18.42
C ARG A 73 14.82 -50.45 -17.23
N LYS A 74 14.83 -50.97 -16.00
CA LYS A 74 14.84 -50.14 -14.79
C LYS A 74 16.21 -49.50 -14.60
N GLY A 75 16.22 -48.24 -14.19
CA GLY A 75 17.49 -47.52 -13.98
C GLY A 75 18.27 -48.09 -12.80
N LYS A 76 19.58 -48.38 -12.97
CA LYS A 76 20.46 -48.84 -11.88
C LYS A 76 20.49 -47.92 -10.63
N ARG A 77 20.11 -46.65 -10.78
CA ARG A 77 20.03 -45.63 -9.70
C ARG A 77 18.59 -45.15 -9.40
N GLN A 78 17.61 -45.56 -10.20
CA GLN A 78 16.19 -45.13 -10.12
C GLN A 78 15.32 -46.32 -10.53
N ALA A 79 15.09 -47.23 -9.59
CA ALA A 79 14.32 -48.46 -9.81
C ALA A 79 12.80 -48.21 -9.99
N GLU A 80 12.35 -46.97 -9.85
CA GLU A 80 10.94 -46.56 -9.89
C GLU A 80 10.44 -46.22 -11.31
N VAL A 81 11.32 -46.20 -12.31
CA VAL A 81 10.97 -45.87 -13.71
C VAL A 81 11.56 -46.87 -14.69
N ILE A 82 10.81 -47.13 -15.76
CA ILE A 82 11.19 -47.95 -16.91
C ILE A 82 11.63 -47.01 -18.03
N LYS A 83 12.86 -47.20 -18.52
CA LYS A 83 13.42 -46.38 -19.59
C LYS A 83 13.19 -47.04 -20.95
N TYR A 84 12.51 -46.34 -21.84
CA TYR A 84 12.20 -46.84 -23.17
C TYR A 84 12.61 -45.84 -24.25
N PRO A 85 13.41 -46.25 -25.26
CA PRO A 85 13.73 -45.39 -26.40
C PRO A 85 12.52 -45.26 -27.35
N VAL A 86 12.22 -44.04 -27.78
CA VAL A 86 11.11 -43.70 -28.69
C VAL A 86 11.65 -42.79 -29.79
N GLU A 87 11.25 -43.03 -31.04
CA GLU A 87 11.59 -42.13 -32.14
C GLU A 87 10.91 -40.78 -31.95
N VAL A 88 11.66 -39.69 -32.13
CA VAL A 88 11.13 -38.33 -31.86
C VAL A 88 9.95 -38.01 -32.77
N LYS A 89 9.98 -38.45 -34.03
CA LYS A 89 8.89 -38.25 -34.99
C LYS A 89 7.57 -38.88 -34.51
N ASP A 90 7.63 -40.02 -33.83
CA ASP A 90 6.44 -40.74 -33.35
C ASP A 90 5.86 -39.99 -32.16
N LEU A 91 6.73 -39.53 -31.24
CA LEU A 91 6.30 -38.76 -30.08
C LEU A 91 5.68 -37.41 -30.46
N GLU A 92 6.24 -36.72 -31.47
CA GLU A 92 5.67 -35.48 -32.03
C GLU A 92 4.33 -35.73 -32.75
N HIS A 93 4.22 -36.86 -33.46
CA HIS A 93 2.97 -37.27 -34.09
C HIS A 93 1.87 -37.58 -33.07
N TRP A 94 2.19 -38.27 -31.97
CA TRP A 94 1.26 -38.58 -30.91
C TRP A 94 0.87 -37.36 -30.06
N GLU A 95 1.77 -36.39 -29.90
CA GLU A 95 1.52 -35.14 -29.14
C GLU A 95 0.37 -34.32 -29.73
N VAL A 96 0.21 -34.34 -31.06
CA VAL A 96 -0.80 -33.52 -31.77
C VAL A 96 -2.15 -34.21 -31.94
N GLN A 97 -2.31 -35.43 -31.43
CA GLN A 97 -3.55 -36.18 -31.55
C GLN A 97 -4.68 -35.62 -30.68
N THR A 98 -5.91 -35.70 -31.19
CA THR A 98 -7.10 -35.21 -30.46
C THR A 98 -7.52 -36.15 -29.34
N PRO A 99 -7.56 -37.49 -29.50
CA PRO A 99 -7.65 -38.39 -28.36
C PRO A 99 -6.31 -38.49 -27.64
N LEU A 100 -6.35 -38.66 -26.31
CA LEU A 100 -5.17 -38.91 -25.50
C LEU A 100 -4.43 -40.14 -26.03
N VAL A 101 -3.10 -40.03 -26.24
CA VAL A 101 -2.24 -41.17 -26.60
C VAL A 101 -1.53 -41.70 -25.35
N LEU A 102 -1.65 -43.00 -25.13
CA LEU A 102 -1.02 -43.75 -24.06
C LEU A 102 0.16 -44.57 -24.61
N LEU A 103 1.34 -44.45 -23.99
CA LEU A 103 2.44 -45.36 -24.26
C LEU A 103 2.45 -46.47 -23.21
N VAL A 104 2.41 -47.73 -23.66
CA VAL A 104 2.45 -48.91 -22.80
C VAL A 104 3.71 -49.72 -23.08
N VAL A 105 4.52 -49.97 -22.06
CA VAL A 105 5.63 -50.94 -22.10
C VAL A 105 5.14 -52.24 -21.47
N TRP A 106 5.05 -53.30 -22.28
CA TRP A 106 4.46 -54.57 -21.87
C TRP A 106 5.51 -55.67 -21.73
N ASP A 107 5.57 -56.32 -20.58
CA ASP A 107 6.39 -57.50 -20.35
C ASP A 107 5.62 -58.77 -20.72
N VAL A 108 6.03 -59.43 -21.81
CA VAL A 108 5.32 -60.60 -22.35
C VAL A 108 5.49 -61.84 -21.46
N GLY A 109 6.58 -61.93 -20.71
CA GLY A 109 6.87 -63.09 -19.85
C GLY A 109 6.09 -63.06 -18.54
N THR A 110 5.91 -61.86 -17.96
CA THR A 110 5.15 -61.66 -16.72
C THR A 110 3.71 -61.21 -16.96
N GLN A 111 3.32 -60.96 -18.22
CA GLN A 111 2.01 -60.42 -18.61
C GLN A 111 1.65 -59.12 -17.86
N GLN A 112 2.65 -58.26 -17.65
CA GLN A 112 2.50 -57.00 -16.92
C GLN A 112 2.81 -55.82 -17.82
N GLY A 113 1.84 -54.92 -17.96
CA GLY A 113 2.03 -53.62 -18.60
C GLY A 113 2.37 -52.51 -17.63
N TYR A 114 3.10 -51.50 -18.12
CA TYR A 114 3.33 -50.22 -17.47
C TYR A 114 3.03 -49.10 -18.44
N TRP A 115 2.40 -48.02 -17.99
CA TRP A 115 1.90 -46.99 -18.90
C TRP A 115 2.27 -45.59 -18.46
N GLU A 116 2.27 -44.65 -19.41
CA GLU A 116 2.33 -43.21 -19.18
C GLU A 116 1.70 -42.48 -20.37
N THR A 117 1.12 -41.31 -20.12
CA THR A 117 0.49 -40.49 -21.16
C THR A 117 1.53 -39.70 -21.96
N VAL A 118 1.36 -39.62 -23.27
CA VAL A 118 2.28 -38.86 -24.14
C VAL A 118 2.43 -37.39 -23.70
N PRO A 119 1.34 -36.65 -23.34
CA PRO A 119 1.49 -35.29 -22.81
C PRO A 119 2.37 -35.19 -21.55
N ARG A 120 2.32 -36.16 -20.63
CA ARG A 120 3.19 -36.17 -19.43
C ARG A 120 4.64 -36.51 -19.79
N LEU A 121 4.86 -37.43 -20.72
CA LEU A 121 6.21 -37.74 -21.23
C LEU A 121 6.85 -36.50 -21.86
N VAL A 122 6.14 -35.84 -22.77
CA VAL A 122 6.61 -34.61 -23.42
C VAL A 122 6.86 -33.51 -22.39
N LYS A 123 5.94 -33.28 -21.46
CA LYS A 123 6.13 -32.28 -20.38
C LYS A 123 7.37 -32.57 -19.53
N THR A 124 7.67 -33.84 -19.26
CA THR A 124 8.86 -34.25 -18.51
C THR A 124 10.13 -34.02 -19.30
N LEU A 125 10.14 -34.31 -20.60
CA LEU A 125 11.27 -34.03 -21.48
C LEU A 125 11.50 -32.52 -21.65
N ASP A 126 10.44 -31.74 -21.84
CA ASP A 126 10.51 -30.28 -21.98
C ASP A 126 11.05 -29.59 -20.73
N LYS A 127 10.70 -30.07 -19.53
CA LYS A 127 11.31 -29.61 -18.27
C LYS A 127 12.82 -29.85 -18.21
N LYS A 128 13.31 -30.93 -18.81
CA LYS A 128 14.76 -31.24 -18.92
C LYS A 128 15.45 -30.46 -20.05
N GLY A 129 14.67 -29.77 -20.90
CA GLY A 129 15.14 -28.90 -21.98
C GLY A 129 14.71 -29.38 -23.38
N LYS A 130 14.20 -28.47 -24.22
CA LYS A 130 13.59 -28.76 -25.53
C LYS A 130 14.55 -29.27 -26.63
N GLY A 131 15.83 -29.50 -26.33
CA GLY A 131 16.83 -29.97 -27.30
C GLY A 131 16.60 -31.41 -27.78
N TRP A 132 15.78 -32.19 -27.07
CA TRP A 132 15.43 -33.57 -27.45
C TRP A 132 14.66 -33.63 -28.79
N ARG A 133 13.87 -32.61 -29.13
CA ARG A 133 13.10 -32.54 -30.38
C ARG A 133 13.95 -32.52 -31.65
N LYS A 134 15.25 -32.24 -31.54
CA LYS A 134 16.20 -32.27 -32.67
C LYS A 134 16.92 -33.61 -32.84
N LYS A 135 16.62 -34.60 -31.99
CA LYS A 135 17.25 -35.92 -32.03
C LYS A 135 16.42 -36.88 -32.90
N GLY A 136 17.02 -37.96 -33.38
CA GLY A 136 16.27 -39.04 -34.02
C GLY A 136 15.49 -39.90 -33.00
N GLU A 137 16.07 -40.10 -31.83
CA GLU A 137 15.51 -40.93 -30.75
C GLU A 137 15.70 -40.24 -29.40
N VAL A 138 14.73 -40.45 -28.50
CA VAL A 138 14.76 -39.97 -27.12
C VAL A 138 14.34 -41.07 -26.15
N THR A 139 14.94 -41.13 -24.97
CA THR A 139 14.50 -42.05 -23.91
C THR A 139 13.42 -41.41 -23.06
N VAL A 140 12.25 -42.04 -23.01
CA VAL A 140 11.15 -41.68 -22.11
C VAL A 140 11.20 -42.50 -20.83
N GLU A 141 10.59 -41.99 -19.76
CA GLU A 141 10.54 -42.60 -18.44
C GLU A 141 9.08 -42.95 -18.10
N VAL A 142 8.77 -44.25 -18.02
CA VAL A 142 7.44 -44.77 -17.68
C VAL A 142 7.44 -45.24 -16.22
N PRO A 143 6.60 -44.69 -15.32
CA PRO A 143 6.64 -45.04 -13.91
C PRO A 143 6.23 -46.49 -13.62
N VAL A 144 7.01 -47.20 -12.77
CA VAL A 144 6.71 -48.58 -12.33
C VAL A 144 5.42 -48.65 -11.52
N ALA A 145 5.01 -47.54 -10.89
CA ALA A 145 3.75 -47.43 -10.16
C ALA A 145 2.51 -47.44 -11.08
N GLN A 146 2.64 -47.08 -12.36
CA GLN A 146 1.54 -47.07 -13.33
C GLN A 146 1.42 -48.44 -14.01
N ARG A 147 0.99 -49.44 -13.25
CA ARG A 147 0.82 -50.83 -13.72
C ARG A 147 -0.49 -50.99 -14.49
N MET A 148 -0.61 -52.07 -15.26
CA MET A 148 -1.87 -52.54 -15.87
C MET A 148 -2.57 -53.61 -14.99
N ASP A 149 -2.46 -53.50 -13.67
CA ASP A 149 -3.27 -54.25 -12.70
C ASP A 149 -4.62 -53.56 -12.46
N ASP A 150 -5.50 -54.12 -11.60
CA ASP A 150 -6.84 -53.55 -11.36
C ASP A 150 -6.78 -52.10 -10.86
N VAL A 151 -5.83 -51.80 -9.96
CA VAL A 151 -5.63 -50.45 -9.41
C VAL A 151 -5.17 -49.49 -10.50
N GLY A 152 -4.21 -49.93 -11.32
CA GLY A 152 -3.63 -49.10 -12.36
C GLY A 152 -4.56 -48.86 -13.56
N VAL A 153 -5.45 -49.80 -13.88
CA VAL A 153 -6.54 -49.59 -14.85
C VAL A 153 -7.53 -48.54 -14.35
N HIS A 154 -7.92 -48.59 -13.07
CA HIS A 154 -8.76 -47.55 -12.47
C HIS A 154 -8.08 -46.17 -12.52
N HIS A 155 -6.78 -46.11 -12.21
CA HIS A 155 -6.01 -44.87 -12.34
C HIS A 155 -5.95 -44.37 -13.80
N LEU A 156 -5.78 -45.27 -14.77
CA LEU A 156 -5.79 -44.94 -16.20
C LEU A 156 -7.11 -44.32 -16.62
N ARG A 157 -8.24 -44.91 -16.21
CA ARG A 157 -9.57 -44.35 -16.47
C ARG A 157 -9.67 -42.90 -16.00
N ARG A 158 -9.19 -42.60 -14.78
CA ARG A 158 -9.22 -41.24 -14.21
C ARG A 158 -8.38 -40.25 -15.01
N GLU A 159 -7.21 -40.66 -15.50
CA GLU A 159 -6.38 -39.82 -16.37
C GLU A 159 -7.08 -39.53 -17.71
N VAL A 160 -7.68 -40.56 -18.32
CA VAL A 160 -8.47 -40.38 -19.55
C VAL A 160 -9.67 -39.45 -19.29
N ALA A 161 -10.42 -39.66 -18.20
CA ALA A 161 -11.53 -38.81 -17.81
C ALA A 161 -11.10 -37.34 -17.61
N ASN A 162 -10.01 -37.10 -16.87
CA ASN A 162 -9.47 -35.76 -16.66
C ASN A 162 -9.09 -35.04 -17.96
N TYR A 163 -8.56 -35.79 -18.94
CA TYR A 163 -8.26 -35.25 -20.26
C TYR A 163 -9.52 -34.82 -21.02
N TRP A 164 -10.59 -35.61 -20.94
CA TRP A 164 -11.84 -35.36 -21.66
C TRP A 164 -12.82 -34.43 -20.95
N VAL A 165 -12.70 -34.23 -19.62
CA VAL A 165 -13.63 -33.39 -18.84
C VAL A 165 -13.85 -32.00 -19.45
N PRO A 166 -12.83 -31.23 -19.87
CA PRO A 166 -13.07 -29.91 -20.46
C PRO A 166 -13.92 -29.94 -21.75
N LEU A 167 -13.92 -31.06 -22.47
CA LEU A 167 -14.63 -31.26 -23.74
C LEU A 167 -16.01 -31.92 -23.55
N VAL A 168 -16.18 -32.73 -22.50
CA VAL A 168 -17.38 -33.52 -22.24
C VAL A 168 -18.27 -32.90 -21.16
N ALA A 169 -17.70 -32.14 -20.22
CA ALA A 169 -18.44 -31.40 -19.19
C ALA A 169 -19.11 -30.16 -19.80
N GLY A 170 -20.18 -30.38 -20.59
CA GLY A 170 -20.93 -29.35 -21.28
C GLY A 170 -22.40 -29.30 -20.87
N LYS A 171 -22.80 -28.20 -20.20
CA LYS A 171 -24.16 -27.62 -20.02
C LYS A 171 -24.99 -27.94 -18.75
N GLY A 172 -24.39 -28.38 -17.64
CA GLY A 172 -25.11 -28.46 -16.36
C GLY A 172 -24.23 -28.11 -15.17
N PRO A 173 -24.77 -27.50 -14.09
CA PRO A 173 -23.99 -27.26 -12.87
C PRO A 173 -23.53 -28.60 -12.28
N PHE A 174 -22.27 -28.70 -11.86
CA PHE A 174 -21.82 -29.81 -11.04
C PHE A 174 -22.57 -29.77 -9.70
N ARG A 175 -23.53 -30.67 -9.50
CA ARG A 175 -24.33 -30.78 -8.29
C ARG A 175 -23.85 -31.98 -7.46
N LEU A 176 -23.07 -31.69 -6.44
CA LEU A 176 -22.68 -32.66 -5.44
C LEU A 176 -23.80 -32.83 -4.41
N THR A 177 -24.27 -34.06 -4.17
CA THR A 177 -25.23 -34.35 -3.11
C THR A 177 -24.53 -35.10 -1.97
N LEU A 178 -24.67 -34.59 -0.75
CA LEU A 178 -24.15 -35.22 0.46
C LEU A 178 -25.30 -35.84 1.26
N SER A 179 -25.20 -37.14 1.56
CA SER A 179 -26.16 -37.90 2.33
C SER A 179 -25.61 -38.18 3.73
N PHE A 180 -26.38 -37.81 4.74
CA PHE A 180 -25.99 -37.99 6.15
C PHE A 180 -26.85 -39.09 6.78
N PRO A 181 -26.25 -40.12 7.41
CA PRO A 181 -27.01 -41.18 8.07
C PRO A 181 -27.93 -40.62 9.16
N LYS A 182 -29.10 -41.23 9.37
CA LYS A 182 -30.01 -40.89 10.48
C LYS A 182 -29.56 -41.51 11.81
N THR A 183 -28.27 -41.45 12.09
CA THR A 183 -27.64 -41.87 13.36
C THR A 183 -27.20 -40.63 14.14
N GLU A 184 -26.88 -40.78 15.43
CA GLU A 184 -26.35 -39.65 16.23
C GLU A 184 -25.08 -39.05 15.61
N GLN A 185 -24.16 -39.92 15.17
CA GLN A 185 -22.95 -39.54 14.45
C GLN A 185 -23.27 -38.81 13.13
N GLY A 186 -24.23 -39.30 12.34
CA GLY A 186 -24.63 -38.66 11.08
C GLY A 186 -25.30 -37.30 11.27
N MET A 187 -26.08 -37.12 12.35
CA MET A 187 -26.66 -35.83 12.73
C MET A 187 -25.57 -34.84 13.18
N GLU A 188 -24.55 -35.31 13.90
CA GLU A 188 -23.42 -34.48 14.28
C GLU A 188 -22.58 -34.04 13.06
N MET A 189 -22.36 -34.96 12.11
CA MET A 189 -21.74 -34.63 10.82
C MET A 189 -22.53 -33.55 10.06
N LEU A 190 -23.86 -33.64 10.04
CA LEU A 190 -24.72 -32.64 9.41
C LEU A 190 -24.65 -31.28 10.12
N ARG A 191 -24.61 -31.27 11.46
CA ARG A 191 -24.43 -30.03 12.24
C ARG A 191 -23.09 -29.38 11.94
N ARG A 192 -21.99 -30.15 11.96
CA ARG A 192 -20.64 -29.68 11.62
C ARG A 192 -20.58 -29.15 10.19
N PHE A 193 -21.19 -29.85 9.24
CA PHE A 193 -21.28 -29.41 7.85
C PHE A 193 -22.01 -28.06 7.71
N LYS A 194 -23.20 -27.95 8.31
CA LYS A 194 -23.99 -26.71 8.28
C LYS A 194 -23.25 -25.56 8.96
N HIS A 195 -22.65 -25.81 10.12
CA HIS A 195 -21.89 -24.81 10.86
C HIS A 195 -20.70 -24.29 10.04
N GLY A 196 -19.91 -25.18 9.44
CA GLY A 196 -18.79 -24.78 8.61
C GLY A 196 -19.21 -24.03 7.35
N LEU A 197 -20.34 -24.39 6.72
CA LEU A 197 -20.89 -23.63 5.60
C LEU A 197 -21.41 -22.25 6.01
N ASP A 198 -22.09 -22.15 7.15
CA ASP A 198 -22.63 -20.88 7.65
C ASP A 198 -21.50 -19.91 8.02
N ARG A 199 -20.37 -20.44 8.53
CA ARG A 199 -19.22 -19.65 8.98
C ARG A 199 -18.08 -19.51 7.97
N GLY A 200 -18.08 -20.30 6.90
CA GLY A 200 -16.98 -20.32 5.93
C GLY A 200 -15.72 -20.94 6.50
N GLU A 201 -15.86 -22.04 7.23
CA GLU A 201 -14.75 -22.79 7.84
C GLU A 201 -14.37 -23.99 6.98
N ARG A 202 -13.10 -24.41 7.08
CA ARG A 202 -12.63 -25.65 6.44
C ARG A 202 -13.27 -26.86 7.12
N ILE A 203 -13.96 -27.69 6.35
CA ILE A 203 -14.61 -28.91 6.84
C ILE A 203 -13.84 -30.11 6.31
N VAL A 204 -13.49 -31.04 7.21
CA VAL A 204 -12.77 -32.28 6.88
C VAL A 204 -13.52 -33.46 7.46
N PHE A 205 -13.89 -34.40 6.59
CA PHE A 205 -14.45 -35.71 6.95
C PHE A 205 -13.47 -36.81 6.54
N GLU A 206 -13.25 -37.79 7.41
CA GLU A 206 -12.28 -38.89 7.23
C GLU A 206 -12.88 -40.22 7.71
N GLY A 207 -12.50 -41.32 7.06
CA GLY A 207 -12.92 -42.68 7.44
C GLY A 207 -14.44 -42.87 7.49
N GLU A 208 -14.94 -43.49 8.56
CA GLU A 208 -16.38 -43.76 8.76
C GLU A 208 -17.23 -42.49 8.95
N ALA A 209 -16.61 -41.33 9.14
CA ALA A 209 -17.28 -40.05 9.30
C ALA A 209 -17.47 -39.30 7.96
N ILE A 210 -17.40 -40.00 6.82
CA ILE A 210 -17.61 -39.40 5.49
C ILE A 210 -19.08 -39.51 5.11
N PRO A 211 -19.77 -38.40 4.78
CA PRO A 211 -21.14 -38.47 4.30
C PRO A 211 -21.19 -39.21 2.97
N GLY A 212 -22.30 -39.87 2.66
CA GLY A 212 -22.49 -40.48 1.34
C GLY A 212 -22.37 -39.40 0.27
N VAL A 213 -21.42 -39.56 -0.66
CA VAL A 213 -21.16 -38.59 -1.72
C VAL A 213 -21.79 -39.11 -3.00
N ILE A 214 -22.74 -38.35 -3.56
CA ILE A 214 -23.38 -38.68 -4.82
C ILE A 214 -22.98 -37.59 -5.82
N THR A 215 -22.20 -38.00 -6.82
CA THR A 215 -21.80 -37.16 -7.96
C THR A 215 -22.86 -37.24 -9.06
N PRO A 216 -22.94 -36.25 -9.98
CA PRO A 216 -23.87 -36.31 -11.10
C PRO A 216 -23.63 -37.53 -12.01
N GLU A 217 -24.68 -38.06 -12.65
CA GLU A 217 -24.58 -39.22 -13.56
C GLU A 217 -23.49 -39.06 -14.63
N TRP A 218 -23.33 -37.85 -15.19
CA TRP A 218 -22.28 -37.61 -16.18
C TRP A 218 -20.87 -37.75 -15.60
N HIS A 219 -20.67 -37.42 -14.32
CA HIS A 219 -19.39 -37.57 -13.63
C HIS A 219 -19.12 -39.05 -13.33
N GLN A 220 -20.11 -39.76 -12.77
CA GLN A 220 -20.05 -41.21 -12.53
C GLN A 220 -19.74 -41.96 -13.83
N ARG A 221 -20.37 -41.59 -14.94
CA ARG A 221 -20.07 -42.18 -16.26
C ARG A 221 -18.61 -42.02 -16.68
N LEU A 222 -17.97 -40.88 -16.40
CA LEU A 222 -16.57 -40.66 -16.80
C LEU A 222 -15.60 -41.36 -15.83
N TYR A 223 -15.80 -41.18 -14.53
CA TYR A 223 -14.84 -41.63 -13.51
C TYR A 223 -15.09 -43.05 -12.98
N GLY A 224 -16.27 -43.61 -13.24
CA GLY A 224 -16.75 -44.87 -12.67
C GLY A 224 -17.34 -44.67 -11.27
N ASP A 225 -17.63 -45.78 -10.58
CA ASP A 225 -17.84 -45.74 -9.15
C ASP A 225 -16.53 -45.34 -8.48
N ASP A 226 -16.44 -44.09 -8.06
CA ASP A 226 -15.37 -43.59 -7.23
C ASP A 226 -15.33 -44.47 -5.98
N GLY A 227 -14.33 -45.35 -5.87
CA GLY A 227 -14.14 -46.20 -4.69
C GLY A 227 -14.13 -45.40 -3.38
N VAL A 228 -14.04 -46.10 -2.25
CA VAL A 228 -14.18 -45.51 -0.90
C VAL A 228 -13.41 -44.19 -0.78
N THR A 229 -14.16 -43.07 -0.75
CA THR A 229 -13.60 -41.74 -0.49
C THR A 229 -12.91 -41.81 0.87
N GLN A 230 -11.59 -41.62 0.92
CA GLN A 230 -10.83 -41.71 2.19
C GLN A 230 -10.90 -40.41 2.99
N GLN A 231 -11.15 -39.29 2.31
CA GLN A 231 -11.28 -37.97 2.91
C GLN A 231 -12.14 -37.07 2.00
N LEU A 232 -13.05 -36.31 2.61
CA LEU A 232 -13.79 -35.21 1.96
C LEU A 232 -13.39 -33.89 2.62
N VAL A 233 -12.77 -33.01 1.86
CA VAL A 233 -12.38 -31.66 2.28
C VAL A 233 -13.25 -30.63 1.56
N ILE A 234 -13.87 -29.74 2.32
CA ILE A 234 -14.67 -28.64 1.81
C ILE A 234 -14.05 -27.35 2.34
N GLU A 235 -13.56 -26.52 1.41
CA GLU A 235 -12.89 -25.27 1.71
C GLU A 235 -13.67 -24.08 1.13
N PRO A 236 -13.68 -22.93 1.82
CA PRO A 236 -14.27 -21.71 1.26
C PRO A 236 -13.57 -21.32 -0.03
N LYS A 237 -14.34 -20.83 -1.00
CA LYS A 237 -13.78 -20.23 -2.22
C LYS A 237 -12.89 -19.05 -1.80
N GLY A 238 -11.60 -19.12 -2.17
CA GLY A 238 -10.55 -18.21 -1.71
C GLY A 238 -10.73 -16.73 -2.07
N ARG A 239 -9.72 -15.94 -1.68
CA ARG A 239 -9.61 -14.45 -1.67
C ARG A 239 -9.83 -13.71 -3.01
N ASP A 240 -10.24 -14.37 -4.08
CA ASP A 240 -10.11 -13.87 -5.47
C ASP A 240 -11.18 -12.87 -5.92
N GLU A 241 -12.23 -12.61 -5.13
CA GLU A 241 -13.16 -11.51 -5.43
C GLU A 241 -12.69 -10.23 -4.72
N LEU A 242 -12.00 -9.38 -5.47
CA LEU A 242 -11.69 -8.01 -5.08
C LEU A 242 -13.00 -7.25 -4.85
N THR A 243 -13.33 -6.95 -3.60
CA THR A 243 -14.33 -5.93 -3.29
C THR A 243 -13.80 -4.57 -3.75
N PRO A 244 -14.64 -3.71 -4.36
CA PRO A 244 -14.20 -2.37 -4.75
C PRO A 244 -13.58 -1.63 -3.55
N PRO A 245 -12.48 -0.88 -3.74
CA PRO A 245 -11.93 -0.08 -2.68
C PRO A 245 -12.97 0.92 -2.19
N VAL A 246 -12.87 1.30 -0.92
CA VAL A 246 -13.77 2.24 -0.27
C VAL A 246 -12.98 3.38 0.36
N SER A 247 -13.63 4.52 0.61
CA SER A 247 -13.09 5.55 1.50
C SER A 247 -13.84 5.52 2.83
N VAL A 248 -13.13 5.69 3.94
CA VAL A 248 -13.71 5.76 5.29
C VAL A 248 -13.61 7.20 5.79
N GLU A 249 -14.75 7.81 6.10
CA GLU A 249 -14.87 9.20 6.53
C GLU A 249 -15.49 9.24 7.92
N ILE A 250 -14.95 10.09 8.81
CA ILE A 250 -15.59 10.44 10.08
C ILE A 250 -15.82 11.94 10.11
N GLN A 251 -17.05 12.34 10.40
CA GLN A 251 -17.42 13.73 10.62
C GLN A 251 -17.86 13.92 12.07
N SER A 252 -17.27 14.88 12.78
CA SER A 252 -17.63 15.23 14.15
C SER A 252 -17.44 16.74 14.42
N GLY A 253 -17.68 17.18 15.65
CA GLY A 253 -17.41 18.56 16.06
C GLY A 253 -15.93 18.96 16.02
N ALA A 254 -14.99 18.00 15.96
CA ALA A 254 -13.57 18.25 15.80
C ALA A 254 -13.13 18.38 14.34
N GLY A 255 -14.03 18.20 13.38
CA GLY A 255 -13.76 18.28 11.94
C GLY A 255 -14.08 17.00 11.18
N ILE A 256 -13.52 16.88 9.98
CA ILE A 256 -13.69 15.72 9.09
C ILE A 256 -12.33 15.04 8.93
N ALA A 257 -12.29 13.72 9.15
CA ALA A 257 -11.12 12.88 8.87
C ALA A 257 -11.48 11.85 7.79
N VAL A 258 -10.62 11.68 6.79
CA VAL A 258 -10.85 10.78 5.66
C VAL A 258 -9.65 9.88 5.46
N ILE A 259 -9.89 8.58 5.37
CA ILE A 259 -8.96 7.61 4.80
C ILE A 259 -9.43 7.32 3.38
N PRO A 260 -8.75 7.87 2.36
CA PRO A 260 -9.30 7.95 1.01
C PRO A 260 -9.37 6.60 0.31
N TYR A 261 -8.57 5.62 0.74
CA TYR A 261 -8.41 4.35 0.06
C TYR A 261 -8.21 3.19 1.05
N VAL A 262 -9.23 2.34 1.15
CA VAL A 262 -9.22 1.12 1.95
C VAL A 262 -9.69 -0.03 1.05
N GLU A 263 -8.83 -1.02 0.87
CA GLU A 263 -9.18 -2.28 0.24
C GLU A 263 -9.65 -3.24 1.32
N LEU A 264 -10.93 -3.59 1.32
CA LEU A 264 -11.45 -4.61 2.21
C LEU A 264 -11.45 -5.94 1.44
N LEU A 265 -10.67 -6.93 1.87
CA LEU A 265 -10.67 -8.27 1.26
C LEU A 265 -11.40 -9.26 2.16
N ALA A 266 -12.10 -10.23 1.55
CA ALA A 266 -12.78 -11.28 2.29
C ALA A 266 -11.76 -12.18 3.01
N THR A 267 -11.75 -12.13 4.34
CA THR A 267 -10.97 -13.03 5.19
C THR A 267 -11.78 -14.25 5.63
N THR A 268 -13.11 -14.14 5.64
CA THR A 268 -14.02 -15.24 5.92
C THR A 268 -15.29 -15.08 5.09
N ARG A 269 -15.77 -16.17 4.49
CA ARG A 269 -16.99 -16.17 3.66
C ARG A 269 -17.80 -17.44 3.88
N GLY A 270 -18.80 -17.34 4.74
CA GLY A 270 -19.84 -18.34 4.96
C GLY A 270 -21.21 -17.85 4.47
N ARG A 271 -22.24 -18.70 4.60
CA ARG A 271 -23.62 -18.34 4.24
C ARG A 271 -24.24 -17.29 5.16
N LYS A 272 -23.79 -17.21 6.41
CA LYS A 272 -24.29 -16.28 7.44
C LYS A 272 -23.21 -15.36 8.01
N LEU A 273 -21.95 -15.55 7.62
CA LEU A 273 -20.82 -14.78 8.11
C LEU A 273 -19.96 -14.32 6.94
N LEU A 274 -20.01 -13.03 6.64
CA LEU A 274 -19.03 -12.38 5.79
C LEU A 274 -18.10 -11.56 6.69
N ARG A 275 -16.78 -11.72 6.52
CA ARG A 275 -15.79 -10.86 7.17
C ARG A 275 -14.85 -10.31 6.11
N LEU A 276 -14.79 -8.98 6.04
CA LEU A 276 -13.89 -8.24 5.18
C LEU A 276 -12.87 -7.48 6.05
N SER A 277 -11.61 -7.43 5.63
CA SER A 277 -10.53 -6.78 6.37
C SER A 277 -9.51 -6.18 5.41
N ASN A 278 -8.94 -5.04 5.76
CA ASN A 278 -7.78 -4.49 5.08
C ASN A 278 -6.45 -4.93 5.72
N GLU A 279 -6.41 -6.13 6.33
CA GLU A 279 -5.24 -6.59 7.08
C GLU A 279 -3.95 -6.66 6.25
N HIS A 280 -4.06 -6.82 4.94
CA HIS A 280 -2.96 -6.81 3.99
C HIS A 280 -2.41 -5.42 3.70
N GLN A 281 -3.18 -4.36 3.97
CA GLN A 281 -2.73 -2.98 3.83
C GLN A 281 -1.88 -2.56 5.04
N GLU A 282 -0.79 -1.87 4.72
CA GLU A 282 0.16 -1.29 5.68
C GLU A 282 -0.18 0.20 5.93
N ILE A 283 -1.41 0.46 6.37
CA ILE A 283 -1.87 1.78 6.83
C ILE A 283 -2.11 1.75 8.35
N PRO A 284 -2.18 2.91 9.03
CA PRO A 284 -2.29 2.96 10.50
C PRO A 284 -3.54 2.30 11.06
N TRP A 285 -4.60 2.20 10.26
CA TRP A 285 -5.90 1.70 10.69
C TRP A 285 -6.26 0.37 10.01
N GLN A 286 -6.56 -0.63 10.84
CA GLN A 286 -7.25 -1.83 10.40
C GLN A 286 -8.75 -1.63 10.49
N PHE A 287 -9.47 -1.89 9.42
CA PHE A 287 -10.92 -1.96 9.34
C PHE A 287 -11.34 -3.41 9.17
N VAL A 288 -12.32 -3.81 9.96
CA VAL A 288 -12.95 -5.13 9.88
C VAL A 288 -14.46 -4.90 9.77
N VAL A 289 -15.02 -5.29 8.64
CA VAL A 289 -16.47 -5.30 8.41
C VAL A 289 -16.94 -6.74 8.53
N SER A 290 -17.95 -6.98 9.36
CA SER A 290 -18.55 -8.30 9.50
C SER A 290 -20.07 -8.24 9.49
N THR A 291 -20.71 -9.24 8.88
CA THR A 291 -22.15 -9.47 9.01
C THR A 291 -22.40 -10.60 10.00
N ASP A 292 -23.42 -10.49 10.85
CA ASP A 292 -23.85 -11.55 11.75
C ASP A 292 -25.01 -12.39 11.15
N GLU A 293 -25.56 -13.32 11.95
CA GLU A 293 -26.67 -14.19 11.52
C GLU A 293 -27.99 -13.44 11.23
N HIS A 294 -28.10 -12.17 11.60
CA HIS A 294 -29.25 -11.31 11.36
C HIS A 294 -29.03 -10.31 10.21
N ASP A 295 -27.96 -10.50 9.44
CA ASP A 295 -27.49 -9.56 8.40
C ASP A 295 -27.15 -8.16 8.96
N GLU A 296 -26.87 -8.04 10.27
CA GLU A 296 -26.44 -6.78 10.87
C GLU A 296 -24.96 -6.54 10.60
N LEU A 297 -24.66 -5.42 9.94
CA LEU A 297 -23.30 -5.04 9.59
C LEU A 297 -22.61 -4.35 10.78
N THR A 298 -21.56 -5.00 11.28
CA THR A 298 -20.67 -4.47 12.31
C THR A 298 -19.38 -3.95 11.67
N LEU A 299 -18.98 -2.72 12.02
CA LEU A 299 -17.70 -2.15 11.66
C LEU A 299 -16.82 -2.03 12.92
N LYS A 300 -15.67 -2.70 12.91
CA LYS A 300 -14.61 -2.53 13.90
C LYS A 300 -13.42 -1.87 13.23
N PHE A 301 -12.79 -0.92 13.91
CA PHE A 301 -11.51 -0.38 13.50
C PHE A 301 -10.51 -0.38 14.65
N THR A 302 -9.23 -0.52 14.35
CA THR A 302 -8.15 -0.59 15.36
C THR A 302 -6.89 0.04 14.80
N GLN A 303 -6.21 0.86 15.60
CA GLN A 303 -4.94 1.46 15.21
C GLN A 303 -3.84 0.38 15.30
N LYS A 304 -3.27 -0.01 14.16
CA LYS A 304 -2.17 -1.00 14.05
C LYS A 304 -0.83 -0.41 14.48
N HIS A 305 -0.56 0.83 14.10
CA HIS A 305 0.64 1.58 14.45
C HIS A 305 0.33 3.08 14.45
N PHE A 306 1.23 3.88 15.02
CA PHE A 306 0.98 5.31 15.19
C PHE A 306 1.07 6.08 13.85
N GLY A 307 2.00 5.69 12.99
CA GLY A 307 2.26 6.27 11.66
C GLY A 307 3.75 6.13 11.34
N ARG A 308 4.18 6.05 10.09
CA ARG A 308 5.61 5.94 9.74
C ARG A 308 6.24 7.31 9.56
N THR A 309 5.47 8.27 9.05
CA THR A 309 5.85 9.68 8.88
C THR A 309 5.02 10.58 9.80
N VAL A 310 5.46 11.83 9.99
CA VAL A 310 4.68 12.84 10.74
C VAL A 310 3.31 13.03 10.10
N GLN A 311 3.23 13.11 8.77
CA GLN A 311 1.97 13.27 8.05
C GLN A 311 1.02 12.09 8.28
N GLU A 312 1.50 10.85 8.17
CA GLU A 312 0.67 9.66 8.41
C GLU A 312 0.19 9.59 9.87
N ALA A 313 1.05 9.96 10.83
CA ALA A 313 0.67 10.04 12.23
C ALA A 313 -0.35 11.15 12.52
N LYS A 314 -0.28 12.29 11.81
CA LYS A 314 -1.26 13.38 11.88
C LYS A 314 -2.62 12.92 11.34
N GLU A 315 -2.65 12.27 10.18
CA GLU A 315 -3.87 11.71 9.61
C GLU A 315 -4.50 10.66 10.54
N ALA A 316 -3.69 9.76 11.09
CA ALA A 316 -4.15 8.76 12.04
C ALA A 316 -4.72 9.38 13.31
N THR A 317 -4.05 10.42 13.84
CA THR A 317 -4.49 11.15 15.04
C THR A 317 -5.76 11.96 14.76
N ALA A 318 -5.88 12.60 13.60
CA ALA A 318 -7.09 13.29 13.19
C ALA A 318 -8.29 12.32 13.09
N PHE A 319 -8.06 11.11 12.55
CA PHE A 319 -9.08 10.07 12.54
C PHE A 319 -9.51 9.64 13.94
N LEU A 320 -8.56 9.42 14.87
CA LEU A 320 -8.85 9.10 16.27
C LEU A 320 -9.60 10.24 16.98
N LEU A 321 -9.19 11.48 16.76
CA LEU A 321 -9.83 12.67 17.33
C LEU A 321 -11.27 12.79 16.83
N ALA A 322 -11.49 12.65 15.52
CA ALA A 322 -12.82 12.66 14.92
C ALA A 322 -13.69 11.52 15.46
N ALA A 323 -13.13 10.31 15.59
CA ALA A 323 -13.83 9.12 16.09
C ALA A 323 -14.20 9.19 17.57
N SER A 324 -13.38 9.84 18.40
CA SER A 324 -13.59 9.97 19.85
C SER A 324 -14.39 11.20 20.26
N SER A 325 -14.64 12.11 19.30
CA SER A 325 -15.46 13.30 19.52
C SER A 325 -16.95 12.93 19.68
N PRO A 326 -17.68 13.54 20.64
CA PRO A 326 -19.11 13.31 20.81
C PRO A 326 -19.90 13.56 19.51
N GLY A 327 -20.85 12.68 19.19
CA GLY A 327 -21.72 12.80 18.01
C GLY A 327 -21.03 12.54 16.67
N GLY A 328 -19.82 11.94 16.68
CA GLY A 328 -19.11 11.56 15.46
C GLY A 328 -19.93 10.58 14.62
N ARG A 329 -19.95 10.75 13.30
CA ARG A 329 -20.57 9.81 12.36
C ARG A 329 -19.52 9.25 11.42
N ILE A 330 -19.46 7.93 11.32
CA ILE A 330 -18.63 7.22 10.35
C ILE A 330 -19.42 6.91 9.09
N ARG A 331 -18.80 7.09 7.93
CA ARG A 331 -19.33 6.77 6.60
C ARG A 331 -18.31 5.92 5.85
N ILE A 332 -18.78 4.90 5.15
CA ILE A 332 -18.02 4.18 4.15
C ILE A 332 -18.62 4.53 2.79
N ARG A 333 -17.79 5.00 1.87
CA ARG A 333 -18.19 5.33 0.50
C ARG A 333 -17.50 4.46 -0.50
N ASP A 334 -18.18 4.13 -1.58
CA ASP A 334 -17.53 3.52 -2.75
C ASP A 334 -16.46 4.48 -3.28
N PHE A 335 -15.26 3.96 -3.55
CA PHE A 335 -14.15 4.81 -3.99
C PHE A 335 -14.40 5.49 -5.35
N ARG A 336 -15.13 4.82 -6.25
CA ARG A 336 -15.38 5.30 -7.62
C ARG A 336 -16.64 6.15 -7.70
N SER A 337 -17.78 5.64 -7.25
CA SER A 337 -19.06 6.34 -7.33
C SER A 337 -19.24 7.41 -6.25
N LYS A 338 -18.46 7.35 -5.16
CA LYS A 338 -18.57 8.20 -3.96
C LYS A 338 -19.89 8.05 -3.20
N GLU A 339 -20.73 7.08 -3.59
CA GLU A 339 -21.98 6.76 -2.91
C GLU A 339 -21.73 6.19 -1.51
N ILE A 340 -22.59 6.53 -0.55
CA ILE A 340 -22.49 6.04 0.82
C ILE A 340 -23.02 4.60 0.86
N ILE A 341 -22.15 3.66 1.19
CA ILE A 341 -22.46 2.25 1.37
C ILE A 341 -22.93 1.98 2.81
N PHE A 342 -22.34 2.68 3.78
CA PHE A 342 -22.63 2.51 5.20
C PHE A 342 -22.50 3.84 5.94
N GLN A 343 -23.38 4.08 6.91
CA GLN A 343 -23.30 5.22 7.81
C GLN A 343 -23.84 4.85 9.20
N ARG A 344 -23.10 5.20 10.26
CA ARG A 344 -23.53 5.05 11.66
C ARG A 344 -22.98 6.17 12.53
N GLU A 345 -23.64 6.42 13.65
CA GLU A 345 -23.10 7.24 14.73
C GLU A 345 -22.11 6.40 15.56
N ILE A 346 -21.00 7.03 15.95
CA ILE A 346 -19.95 6.41 16.75
C ILE A 346 -20.29 6.67 18.23
N PRO A 347 -20.36 5.62 19.07
CA PRO A 347 -20.58 5.80 20.49
C PRO A 347 -19.41 6.57 21.13
N THR A 348 -19.70 7.52 22.01
CA THR A 348 -18.67 8.29 22.72
C THR A 348 -17.83 7.37 23.62
N ILE A 349 -16.52 7.27 23.35
CA ILE A 349 -15.58 6.48 24.15
C ILE A 349 -14.76 7.42 25.04
N ARG A 350 -14.95 7.35 26.36
CA ARG A 350 -14.24 8.22 27.33
C ARG A 350 -12.72 7.98 27.32
N GLY A 351 -11.94 9.04 27.50
CA GLY A 351 -10.48 9.01 27.63
C GLY A 351 -9.70 9.07 26.32
N PHE A 352 -10.26 8.61 25.20
CA PHE A 352 -9.56 8.67 23.89
C PHE A 352 -9.47 10.07 23.30
N TYR A 353 -10.43 10.94 23.61
CA TYR A 353 -10.45 12.32 23.11
C TYR A 353 -9.25 13.14 23.63
N ASP A 354 -8.99 13.09 24.94
CA ASP A 354 -7.88 13.83 25.56
C ASP A 354 -6.52 13.32 25.05
N VAL A 355 -6.39 11.99 24.92
CA VAL A 355 -5.20 11.35 24.34
C VAL A 355 -4.99 11.77 22.88
N ALA A 356 -6.06 11.84 22.07
CA ALA A 356 -5.97 12.28 20.68
C ALA A 356 -5.56 13.76 20.57
N LYS A 357 -6.09 14.61 21.46
CA LYS A 357 -5.76 16.04 21.52
C LYS A 357 -4.31 16.30 21.95
N GLU A 358 -3.83 15.56 22.94
CA GLU A 358 -2.42 15.62 23.36
C GLU A 358 -1.48 15.16 22.24
N ARG A 359 -1.79 14.04 21.58
CA ARG A 359 -1.06 13.55 20.41
C ARG A 359 -1.04 14.58 19.28
N GLN A 360 -2.17 15.23 19.00
CA GLN A 360 -2.25 16.27 17.98
C GLN A 360 -1.30 17.44 18.30
N SER A 361 -1.32 17.92 19.55
CA SER A 361 -0.41 19.00 20.00
C SER A 361 1.07 18.62 19.85
N ILE A 362 1.44 17.39 20.21
CA ILE A 362 2.81 16.88 20.04
C ILE A 362 3.19 16.82 18.55
N LEU A 363 2.29 16.31 17.70
CA LEU A 363 2.53 16.18 16.26
C LEU A 363 2.60 17.53 15.55
N ASP A 364 1.86 18.54 16.00
CA ASP A 364 1.94 19.90 15.47
C ASP A 364 3.30 20.54 15.79
N LYS A 365 3.79 20.36 17.03
CA LYS A 365 5.16 20.77 17.40
C LYS A 365 6.22 20.01 16.62
N LEU A 366 6.05 18.70 16.45
CA LEU A 366 6.98 17.87 15.68
C LEU A 366 7.02 18.30 14.21
N SER A 367 5.86 18.54 13.60
CA SER A 367 5.73 19.04 12.23
C SER A 367 6.39 20.41 12.03
N PHE A 368 6.37 21.27 13.05
CA PHE A 368 7.07 22.56 13.01
C PHE A 368 8.59 22.41 13.00
N ILE A 369 9.15 21.48 13.79
CA ILE A 369 10.60 21.27 13.85
C ILE A 369 11.13 20.31 12.78
N GLU A 370 10.27 19.48 12.16
CA GLU A 370 10.61 18.44 11.19
C GLU A 370 11.56 18.90 10.07
N PRO A 371 11.30 20.01 9.36
CA PRO A 371 12.17 20.47 8.27
C PRO A 371 13.61 20.77 8.72
N TRP A 372 13.79 21.11 10.00
CA TRP A 372 15.09 21.44 10.56
C TRP A 372 15.87 20.20 11.02
N ILE A 373 15.17 19.20 11.54
CA ILE A 373 15.78 17.95 12.04
C ILE A 373 16.01 16.91 10.96
N GLU A 374 15.33 17.00 9.81
CA GLU A 374 15.38 15.99 8.72
C GLU A 374 16.82 15.70 8.24
N LYS A 375 17.70 16.72 8.26
CA LYS A 375 19.12 16.58 7.88
C LYS A 375 19.92 15.62 8.77
N PHE A 376 19.43 15.32 9.98
CA PHE A 376 20.09 14.42 10.92
C PHE A 376 19.62 12.97 10.76
N GLY A 377 18.57 12.72 9.98
CA GLY A 377 18.09 11.39 9.65
C GLY A 377 16.57 11.32 9.54
N PRO A 378 16.03 10.24 8.96
CA PRO A 378 14.60 10.05 8.84
C PRO A 378 13.96 9.78 10.20
N LEU A 379 12.79 10.37 10.44
CA LEU A 379 11.94 10.02 11.58
C LEU A 379 11.13 8.76 11.29
N ASN A 380 11.08 7.85 12.26
CA ASN A 380 10.16 6.71 12.24
C ASN A 380 9.26 6.78 13.46
N LEU A 381 7.98 7.01 13.24
CA LEU A 381 6.99 7.16 14.30
C LEU A 381 6.20 5.89 14.59
N ARG A 382 6.57 4.74 13.99
CA ARG A 382 5.72 3.53 13.99
C ARG A 382 5.28 3.11 15.39
N ASP A 383 6.21 3.18 16.35
CA ASP A 383 6.00 2.74 17.74
C ASP A 383 5.40 3.83 18.64
N GLY A 384 5.05 5.00 18.08
CA GLY A 384 4.49 6.13 18.80
C GLY A 384 5.55 7.05 19.43
N VAL A 385 5.07 8.09 20.12
CA VAL A 385 5.91 9.08 20.79
C VAL A 385 6.02 8.72 22.28
N ARG A 386 7.22 8.45 22.78
CA ARG A 386 7.45 8.22 24.22
C ARG A 386 7.47 9.56 24.96
N ASP A 387 7.26 9.54 26.27
CA ASP A 387 7.31 10.76 27.10
C ASP A 387 8.63 11.54 26.98
N ALA A 388 9.75 10.82 26.83
CA ALA A 388 11.06 11.43 26.60
C ALA A 388 11.12 12.14 25.24
N ASP A 389 10.55 11.53 24.20
CA ASP A 389 10.48 12.13 22.87
C ASP A 389 9.56 13.35 22.87
N ALA A 390 8.40 13.29 23.55
CA ALA A 390 7.48 14.42 23.69
C ALA A 390 8.14 15.61 24.41
N LYS A 391 8.91 15.36 25.47
CA LYS A 391 9.70 16.40 26.16
C LYS A 391 10.78 16.99 25.27
N ALA A 392 11.50 16.16 24.51
CA ALA A 392 12.51 16.60 23.57
C ALA A 392 11.92 17.43 22.42
N ILE A 393 10.78 17.01 21.86
CA ILE A 393 10.01 17.77 20.86
C ILE A 393 9.62 19.13 21.43
N GLY A 394 9.09 19.17 22.66
CA GLY A 394 8.75 20.42 23.34
C GLY A 394 9.95 21.35 23.49
N PHE A 395 11.09 20.82 23.94
CA PHE A 395 12.33 21.57 24.10
C PHE A 395 12.85 22.12 22.75
N LEU A 396 12.92 21.29 21.71
CA LEU A 396 13.37 21.71 20.39
C LEU A 396 12.41 22.73 19.76
N TYR A 397 11.10 22.55 19.96
CA TYR A 397 10.08 23.50 19.51
C TYR A 397 10.26 24.86 20.18
N ASP A 398 10.40 24.91 21.51
CA ASP A 398 10.57 26.16 22.25
C ASP A 398 11.88 26.87 21.85
N ILE A 399 12.99 26.14 21.75
CA ILE A 399 14.26 26.73 21.30
C ILE A 399 14.15 27.22 19.86
N ARG A 400 13.48 26.47 18.98
CA ARG A 400 13.32 26.88 17.58
C ARG A 400 12.43 28.11 17.43
N ARG A 401 11.33 28.18 18.17
CA ARG A 401 10.39 29.29 18.13
C ARG A 401 10.95 30.53 18.83
N ASP A 402 11.45 30.37 20.06
CA ASP A 402 11.72 31.49 20.97
C ASP A 402 13.22 31.75 21.18
N GLY A 403 14.12 30.89 20.68
CA GLY A 403 15.57 30.94 20.96
C GLY A 403 15.94 30.51 22.39
N LYS A 404 14.94 30.31 23.26
CA LYS A 404 15.09 29.96 24.66
C LYS A 404 13.95 29.09 25.15
N THR A 405 14.15 28.35 26.22
CA THR A 405 13.09 27.60 26.89
C THR A 405 13.26 27.66 28.41
N ARG A 406 12.15 27.49 29.14
CA ARG A 406 12.16 27.44 30.60
C ARG A 406 12.25 26.00 31.07
N ARG A 407 13.15 25.73 32.00
CA ARG A 407 13.34 24.40 32.57
C ARG A 407 13.50 24.49 34.08
N VAL A 408 13.23 23.39 34.76
CA VAL A 408 13.57 23.19 36.16
C VAL A 408 14.75 22.21 36.22
N THR A 409 15.78 22.56 36.98
CA THR A 409 17.01 21.77 37.11
C THR A 409 17.46 21.70 38.56
N THR A 410 18.29 20.70 38.89
CA THR A 410 19.03 20.66 40.14
C THR A 410 20.43 21.18 39.88
N LEU A 411 20.83 22.23 40.59
CA LEU A 411 22.23 22.64 40.62
C LEU A 411 22.94 21.87 41.74
N SER A 412 24.06 21.22 41.43
CA SER A 412 24.97 20.66 42.41
C SER A 412 26.41 21.07 42.12
N GLY A 413 27.19 21.30 43.17
CA GLY A 413 28.58 21.73 43.06
C GLY A 413 29.29 21.76 44.41
N THR A 414 30.52 22.26 44.42
CA THR A 414 31.29 22.44 45.65
C THR A 414 31.77 23.88 45.73
N VAL A 415 31.50 24.52 46.86
CA VAL A 415 31.94 25.86 47.18
C VAL A 415 33.21 25.77 48.00
N THR A 416 34.24 26.51 47.61
CA THR A 416 35.54 26.52 48.28
C THR A 416 35.72 27.75 49.17
N PRO A 417 36.63 27.75 50.17
CA PRO A 417 36.84 28.89 51.07
C PRO A 417 37.24 30.20 50.35
N ASP A 418 37.84 30.11 49.16
CA ASP A 418 38.24 31.23 48.31
C ASP A 418 37.12 31.75 47.39
N SER A 419 35.94 31.12 47.39
CA SER A 419 34.78 31.55 46.61
C SER A 419 34.28 32.93 47.05
N ARG A 420 33.87 33.76 46.07
CA ARG A 420 33.34 35.12 46.31
C ARG A 420 31.84 35.08 46.58
N GLU A 421 31.40 35.84 47.58
CA GLU A 421 29.98 36.05 47.85
C GLU A 421 29.32 36.80 46.70
N LEU A 422 28.10 36.38 46.37
CA LEU A 422 27.27 36.98 45.35
C LEU A 422 26.56 38.23 45.92
N PRO A 423 26.51 39.34 45.16
CA PRO A 423 25.77 40.53 45.57
C PRO A 423 24.28 40.23 45.79
N THR A 424 23.67 40.85 46.79
CA THR A 424 22.22 40.74 47.07
C THR A 424 21.40 41.85 46.43
N ASP A 425 22.02 43.00 46.14
CA ASP A 425 21.31 44.25 45.81
C ASP A 425 21.62 44.73 44.37
N VAL A 426 22.29 43.91 43.56
CA VAL A 426 22.67 44.22 42.18
C VAL A 426 21.91 43.30 41.24
N ASP A 427 21.30 43.85 40.19
CA ASP A 427 20.65 43.03 39.17
C ASP A 427 21.69 42.53 38.16
N PHE A 428 22.02 41.23 38.24
CA PHE A 428 22.90 40.55 37.29
C PHE A 428 22.37 39.15 36.97
N ASP A 429 22.66 38.65 35.77
CA ASP A 429 22.33 37.28 35.37
C ASP A 429 23.25 36.28 36.06
N ILE A 430 22.65 35.25 36.68
CA ILE A 430 23.40 34.15 37.26
C ILE A 430 23.44 33.02 36.22
N VAL A 431 24.54 32.99 35.47
CA VAL A 431 24.81 31.93 34.48
C VAL A 431 25.48 30.75 35.18
N ILE A 432 24.78 29.62 35.24
CA ILE A 432 25.27 28.43 35.96
C ILE A 432 25.94 27.40 35.06
N ASN A 433 25.69 27.44 33.75
CA ASN A 433 26.30 26.52 32.79
C ASN A 433 26.39 27.13 31.39
N VAL A 434 27.50 26.85 30.70
CA VAL A 434 27.64 26.98 29.24
C VAL A 434 28.23 25.68 28.72
N SER A 435 27.38 24.79 28.18
CA SER A 435 27.81 23.48 27.70
C SER A 435 27.24 23.18 26.32
N LYS A 436 27.89 22.27 25.58
CA LYS A 436 27.32 21.72 24.36
C LYS A 436 26.19 20.77 24.75
N TYR A 437 25.02 20.96 24.15
CA TYR A 437 23.83 20.18 24.44
C TYR A 437 23.39 19.42 23.19
N ASP A 438 23.25 18.11 23.35
CA ASP A 438 22.68 17.24 22.32
C ASP A 438 21.33 16.73 22.81
N VAL A 439 20.32 16.79 21.95
CA VAL A 439 18.98 16.29 22.26
C VAL A 439 18.77 14.95 21.57
N ASN A 440 18.59 13.91 22.37
CA ASN A 440 18.23 12.59 21.88
C ASN A 440 16.72 12.42 21.89
N PHE A 441 16.14 12.05 20.74
CA PHE A 441 14.73 11.68 20.64
C PHE A 441 14.52 10.77 19.44
N PHE A 442 13.64 9.77 19.59
CA PHE A 442 13.59 8.58 18.75
C PHE A 442 14.97 7.92 18.63
N ASP A 443 15.45 7.74 17.39
CA ASP A 443 16.77 7.22 17.03
C ASP A 443 17.72 8.33 16.56
N LEU A 444 17.40 9.59 16.81
CA LEU A 444 18.17 10.76 16.38
C LEU A 444 18.86 11.46 17.55
N THR A 445 20.05 11.99 17.28
CA THR A 445 20.78 12.90 18.16
C THR A 445 20.94 14.24 17.46
N ILE A 446 20.35 15.29 18.04
CA ILE A 446 20.35 16.63 17.46
C ILE A 446 21.36 17.51 18.22
N PRO A 447 22.44 17.96 17.56
CA PRO A 447 23.38 18.89 18.18
C PRO A 447 22.75 20.29 18.25
N VAL A 448 22.32 20.69 19.44
CA VAL A 448 21.79 22.05 19.70
C VAL A 448 22.96 23.04 19.83
N GLY A 449 24.16 22.58 20.17
CA GLY A 449 25.34 23.44 20.31
C GLY A 449 25.45 24.01 21.71
N ARG A 450 26.13 25.15 21.87
CA ARG A 450 26.34 25.80 23.17
C ARG A 450 25.04 26.39 23.69
N VAL A 451 24.75 26.10 24.95
CA VAL A 451 23.54 26.54 25.64
C VAL A 451 23.93 27.24 26.93
N LYS A 452 23.35 28.42 27.18
CA LYS A 452 23.50 29.23 28.39
C LYS A 452 22.31 29.00 29.32
N GLU A 453 22.56 28.58 30.55
CA GLU A 453 21.52 28.43 31.58
C GLU A 453 21.56 29.57 32.59
N THR A 454 20.46 30.32 32.70
CA THR A 454 20.33 31.51 33.57
C THR A 454 19.27 31.30 34.64
N VAL A 455 19.65 31.43 35.91
CA VAL A 455 18.76 31.24 37.06
C VAL A 455 17.68 32.32 37.11
N GLN A 456 16.42 31.90 37.27
CA GLN A 456 15.28 32.81 37.38
C GLN A 456 14.94 33.15 38.84
N ASP A 457 15.17 32.22 39.76
CA ASP A 457 14.89 32.42 41.20
C ASP A 457 16.15 32.86 41.96
N LYS A 458 16.56 34.11 41.73
CA LYS A 458 17.73 34.71 42.39
C LYS A 458 17.54 34.78 43.92
N ALA A 459 16.32 34.99 44.37
CA ALA A 459 15.96 35.13 45.78
C ALA A 459 16.20 33.84 46.56
N ARG A 460 15.96 32.67 45.95
CA ARG A 460 16.31 31.38 46.54
C ARG A 460 17.79 31.05 46.35
N PHE A 461 18.35 31.39 45.20
CA PHE A 461 19.71 31.02 44.83
C PHE A 461 20.80 31.73 45.65
N VAL A 462 20.78 33.06 45.68
CA VAL A 462 21.86 33.88 46.23
C VAL A 462 22.08 33.62 47.73
N PRO A 463 21.05 33.59 48.59
CA PRO A 463 21.25 33.34 50.02
C PRO A 463 21.80 31.93 50.29
N HIS A 464 21.29 30.92 49.58
CA HIS A 464 21.71 29.53 49.74
C HIS A 464 23.18 29.34 49.33
N PHE A 465 23.60 29.99 48.24
CA PHE A 465 24.98 29.94 47.77
C PHE A 465 25.92 30.70 48.73
N ASN A 466 25.54 31.90 49.19
CA ASN A 466 26.33 32.68 50.14
C ASN A 466 26.46 32.00 51.51
N GLN A 467 25.43 31.30 51.97
CA GLN A 467 25.50 30.51 53.20
C GLN A 467 26.55 29.40 53.10
N ALA A 468 26.60 28.68 51.97
CA ALA A 468 27.62 27.65 51.72
C ALA A 468 29.04 28.24 51.67
N ILE A 469 29.22 29.45 51.10
CA ILE A 469 30.51 30.17 51.11
C ILE A 469 30.94 30.50 52.53
N ALA A 470 30.04 31.04 53.35
CA ALA A 470 30.33 31.40 54.73
C ALA A 470 30.73 30.16 55.56
N GLU A 471 30.06 29.02 55.34
CA GLU A 471 30.41 27.76 55.96
C GLU A 471 31.80 27.26 55.53
N ALA A 472 32.10 27.26 54.22
CA ALA A 472 33.39 26.84 53.68
C ALA A 472 34.54 27.69 54.25
N LYS A 473 34.37 29.01 54.31
CA LYS A 473 35.34 29.94 54.93
C LYS A 473 35.56 29.63 56.42
N LYS A 474 34.51 29.29 57.15
CA LYS A 474 34.57 28.98 58.58
C LYS A 474 35.33 27.69 58.87
N ILE A 475 35.11 26.64 58.06
CA ILE A 475 35.73 25.33 58.27
C ILE A 475 37.07 25.16 57.54
N GLY A 476 37.41 26.07 56.62
CA GLY A 476 38.62 26.01 55.81
C GLY A 476 38.64 24.85 54.80
N GLN A 477 37.48 24.27 54.49
CA GLN A 477 37.33 23.10 53.61
C GLN A 477 36.20 23.35 52.59
N PRO A 478 36.22 22.65 51.43
CA PRO A 478 35.14 22.74 50.46
C PRO A 478 33.81 22.20 51.01
N VAL A 479 32.71 22.92 50.76
CA VAL A 479 31.34 22.57 51.18
C VAL A 479 30.51 22.23 49.94
N PRO A 480 29.85 21.05 49.90
CA PRO A 480 28.93 20.73 48.81
C PRO A 480 27.68 21.61 48.88
N VAL A 481 27.23 22.10 47.73
CA VAL A 481 25.97 22.84 47.59
C VAL A 481 25.07 22.11 46.60
N GLN A 482 23.80 21.94 46.97
CA GLN A 482 22.77 21.42 46.09
C GLN A 482 21.50 22.25 46.24
N ILE A 483 20.93 22.68 45.12
CA ILE A 483 19.66 23.41 45.07
C ILE A 483 18.77 22.69 44.07
N ASP A 484 17.77 21.99 44.59
CA ASP A 484 16.79 21.26 43.78
C ASP A 484 15.67 22.18 43.28
N ASP A 485 15.06 21.77 42.16
CA ASP A 485 13.91 22.45 41.55
C ASP A 485 14.15 23.93 41.24
N LEU A 486 15.35 24.27 40.76
CA LEU A 486 15.71 25.63 40.39
C LEU A 486 15.19 25.97 38.99
N PRO A 487 14.32 26.98 38.83
CA PRO A 487 13.86 27.41 37.51
C PRO A 487 14.98 28.17 36.78
N VAL A 488 15.26 27.77 35.55
CA VAL A 488 16.28 28.34 34.67
C VAL A 488 15.70 28.66 33.31
N ILE A 489 16.23 29.70 32.66
CA ILE A 489 16.07 29.94 31.23
C ILE A 489 17.28 29.35 30.53
N VAL A 490 17.01 28.55 29.51
CA VAL A 490 17.98 27.84 28.69
C VAL A 490 18.00 28.53 27.32
N GLU A 491 19.09 29.21 26.96
CA GLU A 491 19.25 30.00 25.73
C GLU A 491 20.30 29.35 24.82
N CYS A 492 19.99 29.17 23.53
CA CYS A 492 20.95 28.59 22.59
C CYS A 492 21.85 29.67 21.97
N LEU A 493 23.16 29.55 22.17
CA LEU A 493 24.14 30.56 21.78
C LEU A 493 24.70 30.36 20.36
N ASP A 494 24.65 29.13 19.83
CA ASP A 494 25.21 28.80 18.52
C ASP A 494 24.17 28.88 17.40
N TRP A 495 22.95 29.34 17.71
CA TRP A 495 21.87 29.46 16.74
C TRP A 495 21.78 30.90 16.22
N PRO A 496 21.40 31.07 14.93
CA PRO A 496 21.42 32.38 14.30
C PRO A 496 20.53 33.36 15.08
N PRO A 497 21.05 34.55 15.41
CA PRO A 497 20.27 35.59 16.08
C PRO A 497 18.99 35.89 15.29
N PRO A 498 17.95 36.45 15.94
CA PRO A 498 16.70 36.77 15.28
C PRO A 498 16.84 37.55 13.97
N HIS A 499 17.81 38.48 13.89
CA HIS A 499 18.18 39.20 12.67
C HIS A 499 18.52 38.27 11.50
N ASP A 500 19.46 37.32 11.69
CA ASP A 500 19.91 36.42 10.62
C ASP A 500 18.76 35.54 10.12
N ARG A 501 17.93 35.03 11.04
CA ARG A 501 16.74 34.22 10.68
C ARG A 501 15.71 35.04 9.92
N LEU A 502 15.49 36.28 10.34
CA LEU A 502 14.58 37.20 9.67
C LEU A 502 15.09 37.55 8.27
N TYR A 503 16.40 37.77 8.14
CA TYR A 503 17.04 38.04 6.86
C TYR A 503 16.87 36.86 5.89
N ASP A 504 17.06 35.62 6.36
CA ASP A 504 16.82 34.42 5.56
C ASP A 504 15.37 34.34 5.07
N ILE A 505 14.39 34.54 5.95
CA ILE A 505 12.96 34.55 5.60
C ILE A 505 12.66 35.64 4.57
N ALA A 506 13.11 36.86 4.84
CA ALA A 506 12.90 37.99 3.97
C ALA A 506 13.55 37.74 2.59
N SER A 507 14.75 37.16 2.54
CA SER A 507 15.47 36.93 1.28
C SER A 507 14.72 36.05 0.28
N ILE A 508 14.04 35.01 0.78
CA ILE A 508 13.22 34.09 -0.03
C ILE A 508 11.96 34.80 -0.53
N GLN A 509 11.50 35.83 0.19
CA GLN A 509 10.28 36.57 -0.04
C GLN A 509 10.54 37.99 -0.57
N SER A 510 11.60 38.18 -1.37
CA SER A 510 11.96 39.47 -1.98
C SER A 510 12.11 40.64 -1.00
N GLY A 511 12.55 40.35 0.22
CA GLY A 511 12.73 41.31 1.30
C GLY A 511 11.50 41.51 2.21
N TYR A 512 10.39 40.82 1.95
CA TYR A 512 9.13 40.97 2.69
C TYR A 512 8.91 39.85 3.71
N PHE A 513 8.19 40.14 4.79
CA PHE A 513 7.81 39.16 5.80
C PHE A 513 6.61 39.65 6.63
N THR A 514 5.91 38.77 7.32
CA THR A 514 4.78 39.13 8.19
C THR A 514 5.23 39.38 9.63
N LEU A 515 4.41 40.05 10.44
CA LEU A 515 4.68 40.16 11.88
C LEU A 515 4.84 38.78 12.53
N ALA A 516 3.99 37.81 12.15
CA ALA A 516 4.06 36.45 12.65
C ALA A 516 5.43 35.79 12.35
N GLN A 517 5.97 36.01 11.16
CA GLN A 517 7.31 35.51 10.79
C GLN A 517 8.43 36.20 11.57
N ALA A 518 8.29 37.49 11.89
CA ALA A 518 9.24 38.17 12.77
C ALA A 518 9.20 37.61 14.20
N LEU A 519 8.00 37.35 14.72
CA LEU A 519 7.85 36.70 16.02
C LEU A 519 8.47 35.29 16.02
N GLU A 520 8.28 34.53 14.94
CA GLU A 520 8.90 33.21 14.74
C GLU A 520 10.44 33.28 14.61
N ALA A 521 10.95 34.36 14.02
CA ALA A 521 12.39 34.64 13.98
C ALA A 521 12.96 34.99 15.36
N GLY A 522 12.11 35.27 16.37
CA GLY A 522 12.51 35.50 17.76
C GLY A 522 12.34 36.94 18.26
N PHE A 523 11.67 37.81 17.50
CA PHE A 523 11.27 39.14 17.99
C PHE A 523 10.05 39.03 18.91
N THR A 524 9.91 39.93 19.88
CA THR A 524 8.81 39.86 20.88
C THR A 524 7.65 40.80 20.59
N SER A 525 7.87 41.84 19.76
CA SER A 525 6.84 42.80 19.36
C SER A 525 7.20 43.51 18.05
N ALA A 526 6.21 44.16 17.44
CA ALA A 526 6.44 45.05 16.30
C ALA A 526 7.30 46.27 16.68
N ASP A 527 7.17 46.77 17.91
CA ASP A 527 7.98 47.88 18.41
C ASP A 527 9.46 47.49 18.53
N GLN A 528 9.73 46.29 19.08
CA GLN A 528 11.11 45.77 19.15
C GLN A 528 11.70 45.61 17.75
N LEU A 529 10.93 45.03 16.82
CA LEU A 529 11.35 44.87 15.43
C LEU A 529 11.71 46.22 14.79
N GLN A 530 10.90 47.27 14.98
CA GLN A 530 11.17 48.59 14.40
C GLN A 530 12.35 49.32 15.05
N ILE A 531 12.67 49.02 16.31
CA ILE A 531 13.82 49.59 17.02
C ILE A 531 15.12 48.90 16.59
N GLU A 532 15.11 47.58 16.48
CA GLU A 532 16.29 46.76 16.22
C GLU A 532 16.59 46.62 14.72
N GLU A 533 15.56 46.64 13.87
CA GLU A 533 15.68 46.47 12.42
C GLU A 533 15.21 47.71 11.65
N ARG A 534 15.86 47.95 10.49
CA ARG A 534 15.39 48.98 9.55
C ARG A 534 14.32 48.38 8.65
N VAL A 535 13.07 48.53 9.06
CA VAL A 535 11.89 47.99 8.37
C VAL A 535 10.92 49.07 7.89
N GLU A 536 10.25 48.81 6.78
CA GLU A 536 9.07 49.54 6.33
C GLU A 536 7.82 48.71 6.57
N SER A 537 6.70 49.36 6.91
CA SER A 537 5.43 48.69 7.18
C SER A 537 4.43 48.86 6.05
N TYR A 538 3.74 47.78 5.72
CA TYR A 538 2.72 47.68 4.67
C TYR A 538 1.41 47.12 5.25
N ALA A 539 0.29 47.43 4.59
CA ALA A 539 -1.04 46.94 4.94
C ALA A 539 -1.42 47.14 6.43
N GLY A 540 -1.00 48.28 7.01
CA GLY A 540 -1.31 48.64 8.39
C GLY A 540 -0.59 47.80 9.45
N GLY A 541 0.69 47.46 9.25
CA GLY A 541 1.47 46.73 10.28
C GLY A 541 1.50 45.22 10.12
N LYS A 542 0.91 44.67 9.06
CA LYS A 542 0.77 43.21 8.89
C LYS A 542 1.92 42.59 8.11
N VAL A 543 2.46 43.34 7.17
CA VAL A 543 3.61 42.97 6.35
C VAL A 543 4.69 44.03 6.56
N PHE A 544 5.92 43.59 6.67
CA PHE A 544 7.11 44.41 6.80
C PHE A 544 8.07 44.10 5.66
N ARG A 545 8.92 45.08 5.34
CA ARG A 545 10.02 44.93 4.37
C ARG A 545 11.33 45.32 5.03
N LEU A 546 12.37 44.50 4.88
CA LEU A 546 13.74 44.87 5.26
C LEU A 546 14.27 45.92 4.27
N VAL A 547 14.57 47.13 4.75
CA VAL A 547 15.06 48.25 3.92
C VAL A 547 16.41 47.95 3.27
N GLN A 548 17.23 47.15 3.93
CA GLN A 548 18.55 46.76 3.44
C GLN A 548 18.50 45.72 2.30
N PHE A 549 17.33 45.16 2.00
CA PHE A 549 17.17 44.22 0.90
C PHE A 549 17.01 44.97 -0.43
N PRO A 550 17.86 44.73 -1.44
CA PRO A 550 17.76 45.43 -2.72
C PRO A 550 16.39 45.21 -3.38
N PRO A 551 15.82 46.20 -4.09
CA PRO A 551 14.64 45.97 -4.92
C PRO A 551 14.95 44.88 -5.96
N THR A 552 14.14 43.82 -6.01
CA THR A 552 14.45 42.64 -6.83
C THR A 552 13.55 42.46 -8.05
N ASN A 553 12.35 43.06 -8.10
CA ASN A 553 11.45 42.95 -9.25
C ASN A 553 10.48 44.16 -9.38
N GLU A 554 9.76 44.24 -10.50
CA GLU A 554 8.73 45.27 -10.77
C GLU A 554 7.35 44.94 -10.16
N HIS A 555 7.21 43.80 -9.48
CA HIS A 555 5.94 43.23 -9.00
C HIS A 555 5.94 42.91 -7.50
N GLU A 556 6.70 43.68 -6.70
CA GLU A 556 6.87 43.45 -5.26
C GLU A 556 5.54 43.58 -4.50
N ASP A 557 4.59 44.34 -5.05
CA ASP A 557 3.23 44.48 -4.53
C ASP A 557 2.44 43.16 -4.54
N LEU A 558 2.76 42.22 -5.44
CA LEU A 558 2.18 40.89 -5.45
C LEU A 558 2.64 40.07 -4.23
N VAL A 559 3.88 40.24 -3.78
CA VAL A 559 4.42 39.52 -2.61
C VAL A 559 3.64 39.90 -1.36
N VAL A 560 3.32 41.18 -1.21
CA VAL A 560 2.51 41.69 -0.09
C VAL A 560 1.13 41.02 -0.07
N THR A 561 0.42 41.00 -1.20
CA THR A 561 -0.90 40.36 -1.30
C THR A 561 -0.84 38.87 -1.01
N TRP A 562 0.18 38.16 -1.54
CA TRP A 562 0.37 36.74 -1.26
C TRP A 562 0.57 36.46 0.23
N LEU A 563 1.42 37.25 0.92
CA LEU A 563 1.65 37.13 2.35
C LEU A 563 0.41 37.44 3.19
N LEU A 564 -0.42 38.42 2.79
CA LEU A 564 -1.68 38.73 3.48
C LEU A 564 -2.69 37.58 3.43
N THR A 565 -2.57 36.70 2.43
CA THR A 565 -3.42 35.49 2.28
C THR A 565 -2.79 34.25 2.91
N ASP A 566 -1.85 34.41 3.85
CA ASP A 566 -1.10 33.30 4.45
C ASP A 566 -0.51 32.34 3.40
N LYS A 567 -0.01 32.92 2.30
CA LYS A 567 0.57 32.23 1.15
C LYS A 567 -0.37 31.27 0.41
N LYS A 568 -1.70 31.39 0.60
CA LYS A 568 -2.70 30.53 -0.05
C LYS A 568 -3.15 31.01 -1.41
N ALA A 569 -3.04 32.31 -1.71
CA ALA A 569 -3.43 32.85 -3.00
C ALA A 569 -2.55 32.35 -4.13
N VAL A 570 -3.18 32.06 -5.28
CA VAL A 570 -2.50 31.91 -6.57
C VAL A 570 -2.97 33.04 -7.47
N PHE A 571 -2.04 33.82 -8.03
CA PHE A 571 -2.41 34.88 -8.98
C PHE A 571 -2.96 34.26 -10.27
N SER A 572 -4.09 34.78 -10.73
CA SER A 572 -4.88 34.18 -11.83
C SER A 572 -5.49 35.26 -12.72
N HIS A 573 -6.25 34.83 -13.74
CA HIS A 573 -6.94 35.74 -14.67
C HIS A 573 -5.99 36.82 -15.24
N ASP A 574 -6.43 38.08 -15.24
CA ASP A 574 -5.75 39.23 -15.82
C ASP A 574 -4.34 39.43 -15.26
N THR A 575 -4.12 39.18 -13.96
CA THR A 575 -2.78 39.33 -13.35
C THR A 575 -1.84 38.27 -13.89
N ALA A 576 -2.24 37.00 -13.89
CA ALA A 576 -1.40 35.96 -14.49
C ALA A 576 -1.19 36.19 -15.99
N LEU A 577 -2.20 36.70 -16.70
CA LEU A 577 -2.12 36.98 -18.13
C LEU A 577 -1.07 38.07 -18.43
N ALA A 578 -1.04 39.13 -17.63
CA ALA A 578 -0.03 40.17 -17.69
C ALA A 578 1.38 39.63 -17.36
N LEU A 579 1.51 38.80 -16.32
CA LEU A 579 2.79 38.19 -15.91
C LEU A 579 3.38 37.24 -16.97
N HIS A 580 2.55 36.63 -17.81
CA HIS A 580 3.02 35.84 -18.96
C HIS A 580 3.31 36.69 -20.20
N GLU A 581 3.00 37.98 -20.17
CA GLU A 581 3.15 38.92 -21.30
C GLU A 581 2.46 38.42 -22.59
N LEU A 582 1.27 37.81 -22.46
CA LEU A 582 0.56 37.20 -23.60
C LEU A 582 -0.44 38.14 -24.27
N SER A 583 -0.75 39.28 -23.66
CA SER A 583 -1.61 40.31 -24.27
C SER A 583 -1.24 41.67 -23.75
N ASP A 584 -1.76 42.72 -24.39
CA ASP A 584 -1.55 44.11 -23.98
C ASP A 584 -2.40 44.50 -22.75
N ILE A 585 -2.80 43.53 -21.93
CA ILE A 585 -3.62 43.77 -20.75
C ILE A 585 -2.85 44.53 -19.68
N LEU A 586 -3.48 45.58 -19.14
CA LEU A 586 -3.01 46.32 -17.97
C LEU A 586 -4.05 46.17 -16.86
N PRO A 587 -3.92 45.16 -15.97
CA PRO A 587 -4.94 44.87 -14.97
C PRO A 587 -5.13 46.04 -14.00
N ALA A 588 -6.37 46.53 -13.87
CA ALA A 588 -6.71 47.59 -12.91
C ALA A 588 -6.72 47.09 -11.45
N ARG A 589 -6.74 45.76 -11.26
CA ARG A 589 -6.74 45.06 -9.96
C ARG A 589 -5.79 43.87 -10.04
N GLN A 590 -5.29 43.42 -8.89
CA GLN A 590 -4.65 42.13 -8.75
C GLN A 590 -5.74 41.04 -8.67
N HIS A 591 -5.67 40.02 -9.51
CA HIS A 591 -6.61 38.91 -9.56
C HIS A 591 -5.98 37.69 -8.90
N ILE A 592 -6.65 37.14 -7.88
CA ILE A 592 -6.19 35.98 -7.13
C ILE A 592 -7.28 34.92 -7.01
N THR A 593 -6.89 33.65 -7.05
CA THR A 593 -7.75 32.52 -6.74
C THR A 593 -7.38 31.97 -5.36
N LEU A 594 -8.40 31.78 -4.51
CA LEU A 594 -8.29 31.17 -3.19
C LEU A 594 -9.14 29.89 -3.12
N PRO A 595 -8.74 28.88 -2.32
CA PRO A 595 -9.52 27.66 -2.14
C PRO A 595 -10.94 27.97 -1.65
N PRO A 596 -11.97 27.22 -2.10
CA PRO A 596 -13.34 27.44 -1.65
C PRO A 596 -13.46 27.30 -0.12
N GLY A 597 -14.12 28.28 0.50
CA GLY A 597 -14.29 28.31 1.96
C GLY A 597 -13.05 28.77 2.74
N TYR A 598 -12.04 29.31 2.06
CA TYR A 598 -10.91 29.95 2.74
C TYR A 598 -11.38 31.23 3.45
N GLU A 599 -11.12 31.31 4.75
CA GLU A 599 -11.34 32.51 5.55
C GLU A 599 -10.03 33.31 5.66
N MET A 600 -10.10 34.62 5.41
CA MET A 600 -8.96 35.51 5.59
C MET A 600 -8.51 35.51 7.05
N PRO A 601 -7.19 35.67 7.34
CA PRO A 601 -6.72 35.78 8.71
C PRO A 601 -7.39 36.96 9.45
N GLU A 602 -7.57 36.81 10.77
CA GLU A 602 -8.31 37.79 11.57
C GLU A 602 -7.74 39.21 11.43
N GLY A 603 -8.64 40.17 11.21
CA GLY A 603 -8.30 41.57 11.02
C GLY A 603 -7.61 41.88 9.70
N VAL A 604 -7.39 40.92 8.79
CA VAL A 604 -6.83 41.14 7.45
C VAL A 604 -7.94 41.48 6.45
N GLU A 605 -7.81 42.64 5.82
CA GLU A 605 -8.64 43.04 4.68
C GLU A 605 -7.73 43.25 3.47
N LEU A 606 -8.08 42.59 2.36
CA LEU A 606 -7.46 42.87 1.08
C LEU A 606 -7.96 44.22 0.57
N GLY A 607 -7.05 45.04 0.04
CA GLY A 607 -7.41 46.37 -0.46
C GLY A 607 -8.40 46.31 -1.64
N PRO A 608 -9.07 47.43 -1.98
CA PRO A 608 -10.08 47.50 -3.03
C PRO A 608 -9.53 47.22 -4.45
N ARG A 609 -8.21 47.09 -4.57
CA ARG A 609 -7.50 46.74 -5.81
C ARG A 609 -7.21 45.23 -5.93
N VAL A 610 -7.78 44.39 -5.09
CA VAL A 610 -7.65 42.92 -5.20
C VAL A 610 -9.02 42.32 -5.53
N ALA A 611 -9.07 41.52 -6.59
CA ALA A 611 -10.23 40.74 -7.00
C ALA A 611 -9.98 39.27 -6.63
N VAL A 612 -10.88 38.71 -5.81
CA VAL A 612 -10.78 37.35 -5.27
C VAL A 612 -11.75 36.43 -6.00
N TYR A 613 -11.27 35.26 -6.40
CA TYR A 613 -12.05 34.20 -7.01
C TYR A 613 -11.97 32.94 -6.16
N ASP A 614 -13.10 32.29 -5.91
CA ASP A 614 -13.12 30.99 -5.23
C ASP A 614 -12.88 29.87 -6.23
N GLY A 615 -11.85 29.05 -6.01
CA GLY A 615 -11.53 27.95 -6.89
C GLY A 615 -10.36 27.09 -6.42
N VAL A 616 -10.35 25.84 -6.85
CA VAL A 616 -9.20 24.95 -6.66
C VAL A 616 -8.28 25.09 -7.87
N VAL A 617 -7.00 25.36 -7.62
CA VAL A 617 -5.94 25.34 -8.64
C VAL A 617 -5.10 24.10 -8.41
N ASP A 618 -5.05 23.22 -9.41
CA ASP A 618 -4.24 22.01 -9.31
C ASP A 618 -2.74 22.40 -9.26
N PRO A 619 -1.90 21.79 -8.40
CA PRO A 619 -0.48 22.10 -8.34
C PRO A 619 0.25 22.02 -9.70
N SER A 620 -0.21 21.14 -10.60
CA SER A 620 0.34 21.03 -11.97
C SER A 620 0.03 22.24 -12.86
N GLU A 621 -0.96 23.05 -12.49
CA GLU A 621 -1.38 24.27 -13.18
C GLU A 621 -0.70 25.54 -12.61
N ILE A 622 0.20 25.43 -11.64
CA ILE A 622 0.89 26.56 -11.00
C ILE A 622 2.30 26.72 -11.55
N THR A 623 2.73 27.96 -11.74
CA THR A 623 4.11 28.39 -11.98
C THR A 623 4.47 29.56 -11.06
N TRP A 624 5.72 30.05 -11.10
CA TRP A 624 6.27 30.96 -10.07
C TRP A 624 7.09 32.10 -10.67
N MET A 625 6.95 33.30 -10.09
CA MET A 625 7.78 34.46 -10.39
C MET A 625 8.37 34.97 -9.07
N GLY A 626 9.66 34.72 -8.85
CA GLY A 626 10.23 34.89 -7.52
C GLY A 626 9.42 34.09 -6.48
N PRO A 627 8.92 34.70 -5.39
CA PRO A 627 8.15 34.00 -4.38
C PRO A 627 6.65 33.87 -4.70
N THR A 628 6.12 34.50 -5.74
CA THR A 628 4.67 34.55 -5.97
C THR A 628 4.21 33.46 -6.95
N PRO A 629 3.21 32.62 -6.57
CA PRO A 629 2.65 31.62 -7.46
C PRO A 629 1.58 32.22 -8.37
N PHE A 630 1.55 31.80 -9.62
CA PHE A 630 0.53 32.19 -10.58
C PHE A 630 0.15 31.05 -11.53
N THR A 631 -1.05 31.11 -12.09
CA THR A 631 -1.57 30.07 -12.99
C THR A 631 -0.74 29.98 -14.27
N LYS A 632 -0.55 28.76 -14.79
CA LYS A 632 0.09 28.49 -16.10
C LYS A 632 -0.80 28.98 -17.25
N PRO A 633 -0.23 29.26 -18.44
CA PRO A 633 -0.93 29.91 -19.55
C PRO A 633 -2.28 29.29 -19.92
N LEU A 634 -2.38 27.96 -20.00
CA LEU A 634 -3.64 27.29 -20.31
C LEU A 634 -4.74 27.55 -19.28
N ARG A 635 -4.40 27.50 -17.99
CA ARG A 635 -5.34 27.76 -16.89
C ARG A 635 -5.72 29.24 -16.88
N THR A 636 -4.74 30.13 -17.01
CA THR A 636 -4.95 31.58 -17.11
C THR A 636 -5.93 31.95 -18.22
N LEU A 637 -5.77 31.39 -19.41
CA LEU A 637 -6.65 31.65 -20.55
C LEU A 637 -8.08 31.16 -20.30
N ARG A 638 -8.26 30.00 -19.67
CA ARG A 638 -9.60 29.51 -19.27
C ARG A 638 -10.25 30.46 -18.28
N ASP A 639 -9.54 30.82 -17.22
CA ASP A 639 -10.01 31.74 -16.18
C ASP A 639 -10.43 33.10 -16.81
N CYS A 640 -9.62 33.64 -17.73
CA CYS A 640 -9.95 34.88 -18.44
C CYS A 640 -11.18 34.76 -19.36
N ILE A 641 -11.38 33.62 -20.03
CA ILE A 641 -12.57 33.35 -20.85
C ILE A 641 -13.82 33.26 -19.98
N GLU A 642 -13.75 32.52 -18.86
CA GLU A 642 -14.87 32.35 -17.92
C GLU A 642 -15.28 33.67 -17.26
N LYS A 643 -14.31 34.56 -17.00
CA LYS A 643 -14.55 35.92 -16.51
C LYS A 643 -15.03 36.89 -17.61
N HIS A 644 -15.12 36.46 -18.86
CA HIS A 644 -15.50 37.28 -20.01
C HIS A 644 -14.55 38.47 -20.27
N LEU A 645 -13.23 38.22 -20.27
CA LEU A 645 -12.25 39.18 -20.77
C LEU A 645 -12.53 39.51 -22.26
N SER A 646 -12.15 40.72 -22.70
CA SER A 646 -12.35 41.19 -24.08
C SER A 646 -11.90 40.14 -25.11
N PRO A 647 -12.74 39.80 -26.12
CA PRO A 647 -12.40 38.82 -27.14
C PRO A 647 -11.08 39.08 -27.86
N ASP A 648 -10.75 40.35 -28.11
CA ASP A 648 -9.52 40.73 -28.81
C ASP A 648 -8.27 40.39 -27.98
N LEU A 649 -8.30 40.61 -26.66
CA LEU A 649 -7.20 40.27 -25.76
C LEU A 649 -7.06 38.76 -25.59
N ILE A 650 -8.18 38.03 -25.56
CA ILE A 650 -8.18 36.56 -25.53
C ILE A 650 -7.57 36.00 -26.82
N ASP A 651 -7.98 36.50 -27.98
CA ASP A 651 -7.49 36.01 -29.27
C ASP A 651 -5.99 36.26 -29.41
N GLN A 652 -5.53 37.46 -29.07
CA GLN A 652 -4.10 37.80 -29.00
C GLN A 652 -3.35 36.84 -28.08
N ALA A 653 -3.87 36.59 -26.87
CA ALA A 653 -3.21 35.73 -25.91
C ALA A 653 -3.15 34.25 -26.31
N ILE A 654 -4.19 33.74 -26.98
CA ILE A 654 -4.17 32.38 -27.53
C ILE A 654 -3.12 32.27 -28.65
N GLU A 655 -3.06 33.26 -29.54
CA GLU A 655 -2.07 33.29 -30.64
C GLU A 655 -0.64 33.37 -30.12
N ASP A 656 -0.37 34.25 -29.17
CA ASP A 656 0.95 34.41 -28.55
C ASP A 656 1.37 33.18 -27.77
N ALA A 657 0.47 32.60 -26.96
CA ALA A 657 0.76 31.39 -26.21
C ALA A 657 1.06 30.20 -27.13
N LEU A 658 0.34 30.08 -28.24
CA LEU A 658 0.57 29.03 -29.23
C LEU A 658 1.90 29.25 -29.97
N THR A 659 2.18 30.48 -30.38
CA THR A 659 3.40 30.84 -31.11
C THR A 659 4.65 30.64 -30.26
N ARG A 660 4.57 30.96 -28.96
CA ARG A 660 5.64 30.75 -27.98
C ARG A 660 5.73 29.30 -27.47
N GLY A 661 4.85 28.41 -27.92
CA GLY A 661 4.85 26.99 -27.56
C GLY A 661 4.44 26.71 -26.10
N LEU A 662 3.73 27.65 -25.46
CA LEU A 662 3.25 27.52 -24.09
C LEU A 662 1.97 26.69 -23.98
N ILE A 663 1.25 26.55 -25.09
CA ILE A 663 0.08 25.67 -25.26
C ILE A 663 0.17 24.92 -26.59
N SER A 664 -0.48 23.76 -26.66
CA SER A 664 -0.60 22.95 -27.88
C SER A 664 -1.69 23.48 -28.83
N ARG A 665 -1.61 23.09 -30.11
CA ARG A 665 -2.68 23.40 -31.09
C ARG A 665 -4.05 22.87 -30.66
N THR A 666 -4.08 21.69 -30.04
CA THR A 666 -5.31 21.07 -29.54
C THR A 666 -5.92 21.87 -28.38
N GLU A 667 -5.07 22.40 -27.49
CA GLU A 667 -5.53 23.26 -26.38
C GLU A 667 -6.03 24.62 -26.90
N ALA A 668 -5.34 25.22 -27.86
CA ALA A 668 -5.78 26.47 -28.50
C ALA A 668 -7.16 26.32 -29.16
N GLN A 669 -7.41 25.22 -29.89
CA GLN A 669 -8.72 24.92 -30.47
C GLN A 669 -9.83 24.77 -29.42
N SER A 670 -9.51 24.12 -28.28
CA SER A 670 -10.44 23.98 -27.16
C SER A 670 -10.79 25.34 -26.55
N LEU A 671 -9.79 26.20 -26.33
CA LEU A 671 -9.97 27.57 -25.83
C LEU A 671 -10.82 28.42 -26.78
N GLN A 672 -10.58 28.35 -28.09
CA GLN A 672 -11.38 29.04 -29.10
C GLN A 672 -12.84 28.58 -29.08
N ALA A 673 -13.09 27.27 -28.97
CA ALA A 673 -14.44 26.73 -28.86
C ALA A 673 -15.14 27.15 -27.56
N MET A 674 -14.40 27.24 -26.45
CA MET A 674 -14.91 27.73 -25.16
C MET A 674 -15.31 29.20 -25.26
N ARG A 675 -14.44 30.03 -25.84
CA ARG A 675 -14.69 31.46 -26.08
C ARG A 675 -15.95 31.71 -26.90
N VAL A 676 -16.18 30.93 -27.96
CA VAL A 676 -17.38 31.05 -28.81
C VAL A 676 -18.66 30.66 -28.07
N LYS A 677 -18.57 29.76 -27.08
CA LYS A 677 -19.72 29.39 -26.23
C LYS A 677 -20.01 30.41 -25.12
N SER A 678 -19.01 31.18 -24.69
CA SER A 678 -19.12 32.20 -23.66
C SER A 678 -19.44 33.60 -24.20
N ALA A 679 -19.44 33.78 -25.53
CA ALA A 679 -19.91 34.97 -26.25
C ALA A 679 -21.39 34.83 -26.58
#